data_AF-A0A4Q7QQI7-F1
#
_entry.id   AF-A0A4Q7QQI7-F1
#
_cell.length_a   1.000
_cell.length_b   1.000
_cell.length_c   1.000
_cell.angle_alpha   90.00
_cell.angle_beta   90.00
_cell.angle_gamma   90.00
#
_symmetry.space_group_name_H-M   'P 1'
#
loop_
_entity.id
_entity.type
_entity.pdbx_description
1 polymer ?
#
loop_
_entity_poly.entity_id
_entity_poly.type
_entity_poly.pdbx_seq_one_letter_code
_entity_poly.pdbx_strand_id
1 'polypeptide(L)'
;MKKWLALLLLPFVLFFSSNAANAADDITGHYFEQDMRELIDLGYLKGTIKDGQTFYEPDRNVTRAEFAAFLVRILEAQNLEVINPKSFSDVKEGAWYYRVVQQAAEMNIVNGNPDGTFKPDAPISREAMSAMMNSAFEYKGIKLPETELKFKDTSSISSWAVLSVKRMVAAGIVKGNDDNTFRPAENATRGVTSAFLVRMINELKTPPPPPPAPNFHLATVTADATTKVKEYETYDAAKAAATQSNHVVLKDNKVVYMKSGVVAPAQIHPLASVLYKTSGFGDHYFSLVAGTETEFLDAGETWVKVKFNNTIGYFKMNEATLHPTVKVKGASYYKAEGGKLTHYTYNVNTDTYGAFWFGSSGSMPDGKYSSKDGHSFSGNGNTYNMYQYFNVMPLYTKTSYTAEQLNDFVKNNKPDFAANNTILENLGQAFKNVEAKYNVNAMYLLSHAIHESGWGTSPLAIDKKNLFGIKAYDGSAYESGDTYKSYEACIEVLVKEYLLDPTSSYFIQGWKANGEVVGDKELGMNVRYAADPYWGQKIAGYMYRIDKYLKGNERNKYGISVTLTDGVNVRNDASASASKLYSIPLEGTPVLVLNKVTSKTNEGTWLQIVPKNLNGANYEKTFVYSHGGPYGTLMRDLPLAK
;
A
#
# COMPACT_ATOMS: atom_id res chain seq x y z
N MET A 1 50.14 -93.31 4.26
CA MET A 1 51.21 -93.23 5.27
C MET A 1 50.78 -92.25 6.36
N LYS A 2 50.95 -92.64 7.63
CA LYS A 2 50.49 -91.96 8.85
C LYS A 2 51.32 -90.69 9.16
N LYS A 3 50.67 -89.73 9.86
CA LYS A 3 51.08 -88.93 11.05
C LYS A 3 50.35 -87.56 11.00
N TRP A 4 49.26 -87.30 11.73
CA TRP A 4 49.08 -86.93 13.16
C TRP A 4 49.84 -85.67 13.66
N LEU A 5 49.09 -84.87 14.45
CA LEU A 5 49.38 -83.68 15.29
C LEU A 5 49.01 -82.32 14.67
N ALA A 6 48.44 -81.34 15.38
CA ALA A 6 47.71 -81.26 16.64
C ALA A 6 47.08 -79.85 16.73
N LEU A 7 45.93 -79.74 17.39
CA LEU A 7 45.24 -78.49 17.76
C LEU A 7 46.10 -77.65 18.73
N LEU A 8 46.12 -76.32 18.56
CA LEU A 8 46.22 -75.34 19.66
C LEU A 8 45.71 -73.97 19.21
N LEU A 9 44.55 -73.59 19.74
CA LEU A 9 43.95 -72.25 19.72
C LEU A 9 44.65 -71.37 20.77
N LEU A 10 45.11 -70.19 20.38
CA LEU A 10 45.52 -69.09 21.27
C LEU A 10 45.01 -67.76 20.67
N PRO A 11 44.42 -66.86 21.46
CA PRO A 11 43.79 -65.63 20.96
C PRO A 11 44.85 -64.59 20.61
N PHE A 12 44.78 -64.05 19.39
CA PHE A 12 45.55 -62.88 18.99
C PHE A 12 44.86 -61.63 19.55
N VAL A 13 45.31 -61.15 20.71
CA VAL A 13 44.93 -59.84 21.24
C VAL A 13 45.64 -58.77 20.41
N LEU A 14 44.91 -58.16 19.48
CA LEU A 14 45.35 -56.92 18.83
C LEU A 14 45.23 -55.79 19.86
N PHE A 15 46.38 -55.38 20.42
CA PHE A 15 46.50 -54.08 21.05
C PHE A 15 46.40 -53.01 19.96
N PHE A 16 45.23 -52.38 19.83
CA PHE A 16 45.13 -51.08 19.17
C PHE A 16 45.72 -50.03 20.12
N SER A 17 46.94 -49.60 19.85
CA SER A 17 47.45 -48.35 20.40
C SER A 17 46.67 -47.20 19.77
N SER A 18 45.67 -46.68 20.47
CA SER A 18 45.05 -45.40 20.13
C SER A 18 46.05 -44.29 20.42
N ASN A 19 46.83 -43.88 19.42
CA ASN A 19 47.43 -42.55 19.45
C ASN A 19 46.29 -41.55 19.30
N ALA A 20 45.77 -41.04 20.43
CA ALA A 20 44.99 -39.82 20.42
C ALA A 20 45.91 -38.71 19.88
N ALA A 21 45.68 -38.26 18.65
CA ALA A 21 46.30 -37.05 18.16
C ALA A 21 45.85 -35.91 19.10
N ASN A 22 46.78 -35.29 19.81
CA ASN A 22 46.47 -34.07 20.56
C ASN A 22 45.98 -33.02 19.56
N ALA A 23 44.79 -32.47 19.79
CA ALA A 23 44.31 -31.30 19.06
C ALA A 23 45.29 -30.14 19.26
N ALA A 24 45.71 -29.49 18.18
CA ALA A 24 46.67 -28.38 18.24
C ALA A 24 46.04 -27.09 18.80
N ASP A 25 44.72 -26.96 18.63
CA ASP A 25 43.87 -25.83 19.01
C ASP A 25 42.40 -26.28 19.08
N ASP A 26 41.51 -25.38 19.48
CA ASP A 26 40.07 -25.62 19.64
C ASP A 26 39.28 -25.68 18.32
N ILE A 27 39.95 -25.58 17.16
CA ILE A 27 39.34 -25.75 15.84
C ILE A 27 39.71 -27.07 15.17
N THR A 28 40.68 -27.82 15.71
CA THR A 28 41.09 -29.11 15.17
C THR A 28 39.93 -30.11 15.22
N GLY A 29 39.50 -30.62 14.07
CA GLY A 29 38.35 -31.53 13.91
C GLY A 29 36.99 -30.84 13.82
N HIS A 30 36.94 -29.50 13.84
CA HIS A 30 35.69 -28.74 13.78
C HIS A 30 35.13 -28.66 12.34
N TYR A 31 33.81 -28.58 12.18
CA TYR A 31 33.16 -28.54 10.86
C TYR A 31 33.66 -27.38 9.97
N PHE A 32 33.96 -26.23 10.57
CA PHE A 32 34.49 -25.04 9.88
C PHE A 32 36.03 -24.91 9.96
N GLU A 33 36.75 -25.96 10.34
CA GLU A 33 38.21 -25.90 10.54
C GLU A 33 38.93 -25.33 9.32
N GLN A 34 38.63 -25.83 8.12
CA GLN A 34 39.30 -25.39 6.89
C GLN A 34 39.11 -23.89 6.64
N ASP A 35 37.87 -23.40 6.69
CA ASP A 35 37.56 -21.98 6.46
C ASP A 35 38.19 -21.09 7.55
N MET A 36 38.21 -21.55 8.80
CA MET A 36 38.84 -20.82 9.89
C MET A 36 40.36 -20.74 9.75
N ARG A 37 41.02 -21.85 9.38
CA ARG A 37 42.47 -21.88 9.12
C ARG A 37 42.84 -20.94 7.98
N GLU A 38 42.05 -20.90 6.91
CA GLU A 38 42.30 -19.96 5.81
C GLU A 38 42.24 -18.49 6.27
N LEU A 39 41.24 -18.10 7.08
CA LEU A 39 41.22 -16.73 7.63
C LEU A 39 42.33 -16.44 8.63
N ILE A 40 42.84 -17.46 9.34
CA ILE A 40 43.99 -17.32 10.23
C ILE A 40 45.25 -17.06 9.40
N ASP A 41 45.47 -17.84 8.35
CA ASP A 41 46.62 -17.70 7.45
C ASP A 41 46.61 -16.34 6.72
N LEU A 42 45.42 -15.84 6.36
CA LEU A 42 45.23 -14.50 5.81
C LEU A 42 45.34 -13.38 6.86
N GLY A 43 45.46 -13.72 8.15
CA GLY A 43 45.59 -12.75 9.25
C GLY A 43 44.29 -12.05 9.66
N TYR A 44 43.14 -12.48 9.13
CA TYR A 44 41.84 -11.89 9.42
C TYR A 44 41.20 -12.46 10.68
N LEU A 45 41.40 -13.75 10.99
CA LEU A 45 40.88 -14.37 12.22
C LEU A 45 41.97 -14.46 13.29
N LYS A 46 41.73 -13.81 14.43
CA LYS A 46 42.65 -13.85 15.59
C LYS A 46 41.97 -14.60 16.74
N GLY A 47 42.73 -15.47 17.41
CA GLY A 47 42.29 -16.17 18.62
C GLY A 47 42.68 -15.42 19.90
N THR A 48 42.15 -15.87 21.02
CA THR A 48 42.44 -15.37 22.37
C THR A 48 43.45 -16.30 23.03
N ILE A 49 44.52 -15.75 23.62
CA ILE A 49 45.49 -16.55 24.37
C ILE A 49 44.96 -16.79 25.79
N LYS A 50 44.83 -18.05 26.19
CA LYS A 50 44.49 -18.49 27.55
C LYS A 50 45.51 -19.58 27.94
N ASP A 51 46.19 -19.40 29.06
CA ASP A 51 47.18 -20.36 29.59
C ASP A 51 48.27 -20.78 28.57
N GLY A 52 48.72 -19.84 27.73
CA GLY A 52 49.76 -20.07 26.71
C GLY A 52 49.26 -20.79 25.45
N GLN A 53 47.96 -21.08 25.35
CA GLN A 53 47.31 -21.67 24.17
C GLN A 53 46.38 -20.67 23.50
N THR A 54 46.27 -20.73 22.17
CA THR A 54 45.38 -19.87 21.39
C THR A 54 44.03 -20.56 21.17
N PHE A 55 42.94 -19.88 21.53
CA PHE A 55 41.57 -20.32 21.33
C PHE A 55 40.86 -19.44 20.31
N TYR A 56 40.32 -20.03 19.25
CA TYR A 56 39.62 -19.34 18.18
C TYR A 56 38.09 -19.34 18.33
N GLU A 57 37.57 -20.09 19.30
CA GLU A 57 36.18 -20.08 19.78
C GLU A 57 35.16 -20.29 18.63
N PRO A 58 35.23 -21.41 17.88
CA PRO A 58 34.48 -21.60 16.63
C PRO A 58 32.96 -21.42 16.76
N ASP A 59 32.39 -21.81 17.90
CA ASP A 59 30.94 -21.75 18.18
C ASP A 59 30.48 -20.46 18.86
N ARG A 60 31.40 -19.53 19.16
CA ARG A 60 31.03 -18.23 19.74
C ARG A 60 30.36 -17.36 18.69
N ASN A 61 29.23 -16.75 19.02
CA ASN A 61 28.57 -15.77 18.17
C ASN A 61 29.48 -14.57 17.88
N VAL A 62 29.39 -14.03 16.67
CA VAL A 62 30.09 -12.81 16.23
C VAL A 62 29.16 -11.61 16.42
N THR A 63 29.68 -10.51 16.95
CA THR A 63 28.89 -9.28 17.08
C THR A 63 28.86 -8.48 15.78
N ARG A 64 27.90 -7.57 15.64
CA ARG A 64 27.80 -6.67 14.48
C ARG A 64 29.05 -5.80 14.30
N ALA A 65 29.62 -5.31 15.41
CA ALA A 65 30.87 -4.55 15.38
C ALA A 65 32.07 -5.40 14.93
N GLU A 66 32.17 -6.64 15.42
CA GLU A 66 33.21 -7.57 14.99
C GLU A 66 33.09 -7.90 13.50
N PHE A 67 31.87 -8.12 12.99
CA PHE A 67 31.65 -8.37 11.57
C PHE A 67 32.03 -7.16 10.70
N ALA A 68 31.67 -5.94 11.12
CA ALA A 68 32.13 -4.72 10.45
C ALA A 68 33.66 -4.64 10.43
N ALA A 69 34.34 -5.02 11.53
CA ALA A 69 35.80 -5.05 11.60
C ALA A 69 36.44 -6.07 10.66
N PHE A 70 35.79 -7.21 10.41
CA PHE A 70 36.24 -8.14 9.38
C PHE A 70 36.16 -7.51 7.99
N LEU A 71 35.03 -6.90 7.63
CA LEU A 71 34.84 -6.29 6.31
C LEU A 71 35.80 -5.13 6.06
N VAL A 72 35.99 -4.23 7.03
CA VAL A 72 36.96 -3.12 6.91
C VAL A 72 38.37 -3.65 6.64
N ARG A 73 38.77 -4.75 7.29
CA ARG A 73 40.09 -5.36 7.08
C ARG A 73 40.22 -6.05 5.73
N ILE A 74 39.20 -6.83 5.33
CA ILE A 74 39.18 -7.54 4.05
C ILE A 74 39.17 -6.59 2.86
N LEU A 75 38.53 -5.42 3.00
CA LEU A 75 38.49 -4.39 1.96
C LEU A 75 39.74 -3.50 1.95
N GLU A 76 40.70 -3.74 2.85
CA GLU A 76 41.91 -2.96 3.08
C GLU A 76 41.64 -1.48 3.40
N ALA A 77 40.52 -1.22 4.09
CA ALA A 77 39.99 0.11 4.37
C ALA A 77 40.37 0.64 5.77
N GLN A 78 41.35 0.04 6.45
CA GLN A 78 41.76 0.44 7.82
C GLN A 78 42.27 1.88 7.88
N ASN A 79 42.82 2.39 6.78
CA ASN A 79 43.32 3.76 6.65
C ASN A 79 42.32 4.72 5.98
N LEU A 80 41.09 4.26 5.68
CA LEU A 80 40.05 5.12 5.12
C LEU A 80 39.79 6.29 6.07
N GLU A 81 39.91 7.50 5.54
CA GLU A 81 39.56 8.73 6.22
C GLU A 81 38.04 8.85 6.30
N VAL A 82 37.53 9.12 7.51
CA VAL A 82 36.11 9.36 7.74
C VAL A 82 35.91 10.86 7.74
N ILE A 83 35.27 11.36 6.68
CA ILE A 83 35.09 12.80 6.48
C ILE A 83 33.88 13.29 7.29
N ASN A 84 32.79 12.50 7.28
CA ASN A 84 31.54 12.86 7.96
C ASN A 84 31.04 11.68 8.81
N PRO A 85 31.48 11.57 10.08
CA PRO A 85 31.05 10.50 10.96
C PRO A 85 29.52 10.46 11.10
N LYS A 86 28.93 9.30 10.84
CA LYS A 86 27.50 9.08 10.99
C LYS A 86 27.17 8.90 12.48
N SER A 87 26.15 9.63 12.95
CA SER A 87 25.72 9.54 14.34
C SER A 87 24.87 8.29 14.56
N PHE A 88 25.34 7.40 15.45
CA PHE A 88 24.54 6.32 16.01
C PHE A 88 24.48 6.50 17.53
N SER A 89 23.28 6.43 18.11
CA SER A 89 23.07 6.74 19.54
C SER A 89 23.80 5.80 20.51
N ASP A 90 24.19 4.60 20.04
CA ASP A 90 24.86 3.54 20.79
C ASP A 90 26.33 3.29 20.37
N VAL A 91 26.88 4.12 19.47
CA VAL A 91 28.29 4.04 19.05
C VAL A 91 29.05 5.23 19.63
N LYS A 92 29.58 5.04 20.84
CA LYS A 92 30.27 6.08 21.59
C LYS A 92 31.72 6.24 21.13
N GLU A 93 32.17 7.48 21.05
CA GLU A 93 33.57 7.80 20.82
C GLU A 93 34.45 7.19 21.92
N GLY A 94 35.60 6.63 21.54
CA GLY A 94 36.48 5.88 22.43
C GLY A 94 36.19 4.38 22.57
N ALA A 95 35.04 3.89 22.11
CA ALA A 95 34.82 2.44 21.99
C ALA A 95 35.75 1.83 20.92
N TRP A 96 36.24 0.60 21.13
CA TRP A 96 37.19 -0.05 20.21
C TRP A 96 36.65 -0.15 18.78
N TYR A 97 35.34 -0.30 18.64
CA TYR A 97 34.65 -0.40 17.36
C TYR A 97 34.27 0.93 16.73
N TYR A 98 34.43 2.06 17.43
CA TYR A 98 33.97 3.38 16.96
C TYR A 98 34.50 3.68 15.56
N ARG A 99 35.82 3.67 15.38
CA ARG A 99 36.47 3.97 14.10
C ARG A 99 36.03 3.02 12.99
N VAL A 100 35.95 1.72 13.29
CA VAL A 100 35.57 0.69 12.33
C VAL A 100 34.12 0.88 11.85
N VAL A 101 33.20 1.17 12.77
CA VAL A 101 31.80 1.40 12.42
C VAL A 101 31.65 2.65 11.55
N GLN A 102 32.42 3.70 11.85
CA GLN A 102 32.44 4.92 11.04
C GLN A 102 33.00 4.67 9.63
N GLN A 103 34.08 3.89 9.50
CA GLN A 103 34.62 3.50 8.19
C GLN A 103 33.62 2.65 7.39
N ALA A 104 32.95 1.69 8.04
CA ALA A 104 31.89 0.92 7.40
C ALA A 104 30.71 1.79 6.97
N ALA A 105 30.39 2.85 7.72
CA ALA A 105 29.32 3.79 7.37
C ALA A 105 29.71 4.66 6.17
N GLU A 106 30.95 5.17 6.13
CA GLU A 106 31.51 5.94 5.00
C GLU A 106 31.49 5.12 3.70
N MET A 107 31.76 3.81 3.77
CA MET A 107 31.65 2.88 2.64
C MET A 107 30.20 2.48 2.29
N ASN A 108 29.20 3.01 2.99
CA ASN A 108 27.79 2.60 2.89
C ASN A 108 27.53 1.10 3.18
N ILE A 109 28.44 0.42 3.89
CA ILE A 109 28.29 -0.98 4.32
C ILE A 109 27.30 -1.08 5.49
N VAL A 110 27.22 -0.04 6.33
CA VAL A 110 26.29 0.02 7.46
C VAL A 110 25.50 1.32 7.46
N ASN A 111 24.18 1.22 7.65
CA ASN A 111 23.29 2.37 7.69
C ASN A 111 22.64 2.64 9.05
N GLY A 112 22.79 1.71 10.00
CA GLY A 112 22.05 1.72 11.26
C GLY A 112 20.63 1.19 11.11
N ASN A 113 19.93 1.12 12.23
CA ASN A 113 18.53 0.73 12.32
C ASN A 113 17.64 1.99 12.23
N PRO A 114 16.34 1.84 11.92
CA PRO A 114 15.39 2.96 11.90
C PRO A 114 15.29 3.76 13.21
N ASP A 115 15.65 3.13 14.34
CA ASP A 115 15.69 3.76 15.67
C ASP A 115 16.96 4.62 15.92
N GLY A 116 17.85 4.74 14.92
CA GLY A 116 19.09 5.51 15.01
C GLY A 116 20.26 4.76 15.68
N THR A 117 20.11 3.47 15.98
CA THR A 117 21.16 2.64 16.61
C THR A 117 21.95 1.82 15.57
N PHE A 118 23.16 1.37 15.93
CA PHE A 118 23.92 0.37 15.17
C PHE A 118 23.85 -1.03 15.80
N LYS A 119 23.68 -1.13 17.13
CA LYS A 119 23.72 -2.34 17.97
C LYS A 119 25.07 -3.07 17.90
N PRO A 120 26.19 -2.43 18.28
CA PRO A 120 27.55 -2.96 18.07
C PRO A 120 27.80 -4.31 18.74
N ASP A 121 27.28 -4.52 19.96
CA ASP A 121 27.52 -5.74 20.75
C ASP A 121 26.48 -6.84 20.50
N ALA A 122 25.43 -6.56 19.73
CA ALA A 122 24.44 -7.58 19.39
C ALA A 122 25.05 -8.63 18.45
N PRO A 123 24.75 -9.92 18.65
CA PRO A 123 25.09 -10.96 17.68
C PRO A 123 24.55 -10.62 16.28
N ILE A 124 25.34 -10.92 15.25
CA ILE A 124 24.92 -10.68 13.86
C ILE A 124 24.12 -11.87 13.33
N SER A 125 22.93 -11.59 12.81
CA SER A 125 22.10 -12.56 12.08
C SER A 125 22.66 -12.83 10.68
N ARG A 126 22.37 -14.02 10.12
CA ARG A 126 22.76 -14.41 8.76
C ARG A 126 22.26 -13.45 7.67
N GLU A 127 21.03 -12.94 7.77
CA GLU A 127 20.50 -11.98 6.79
C GLU A 127 21.22 -10.62 6.84
N ALA A 128 21.62 -10.16 8.03
CA ALA A 128 22.43 -8.95 8.21
C ALA A 128 23.86 -9.12 7.67
N MET A 129 24.48 -10.29 7.86
CA MET A 129 25.77 -10.60 7.24
C MET A 129 25.69 -10.50 5.71
N SER A 130 24.66 -11.13 5.12
CA SER A 130 24.45 -11.09 3.66
C SER A 130 24.29 -9.66 3.15
N ALA A 131 23.56 -8.81 3.86
CA ALA A 131 23.40 -7.41 3.49
C ALA A 131 24.72 -6.63 3.55
N MET A 132 25.47 -6.74 4.66
CA MET A 132 26.75 -6.04 4.81
C MET A 132 27.79 -6.52 3.78
N MET A 133 27.84 -7.81 3.46
CA MET A 133 28.72 -8.33 2.40
C MET A 133 28.28 -7.85 1.01
N ASN A 134 26.98 -7.84 0.70
CA ASN A 134 26.50 -7.29 -0.58
C ASN A 134 26.92 -5.82 -0.74
N SER A 135 26.74 -5.00 0.30
CA SER A 135 27.17 -3.60 0.28
C SER A 135 28.70 -3.46 0.14
N ALA A 136 29.49 -4.39 0.68
CA ALA A 136 30.93 -4.41 0.49
C ALA A 136 31.34 -4.68 -0.98
N PHE A 137 30.62 -5.55 -1.69
CA PHE A 137 30.81 -5.72 -3.14
C PHE A 137 30.42 -4.46 -3.91
N GLU A 138 29.27 -3.85 -3.58
CA GLU A 138 28.82 -2.60 -4.20
C GLU A 138 29.82 -1.46 -4.01
N TYR A 139 30.43 -1.35 -2.82
CA TYR A 139 31.50 -0.40 -2.55
C TYR A 139 32.73 -0.61 -3.46
N LYS A 140 33.07 -1.87 -3.79
CA LYS A 140 34.14 -2.20 -4.74
C LYS A 140 33.70 -2.09 -6.21
N GLY A 141 32.48 -1.61 -6.48
CA GLY A 141 31.92 -1.51 -7.83
C GLY A 141 31.53 -2.86 -8.44
N ILE A 142 31.45 -3.91 -7.64
CA ILE A 142 31.10 -5.27 -8.07
C ILE A 142 29.62 -5.49 -7.84
N LYS A 143 28.87 -5.70 -8.93
CA LYS A 143 27.46 -6.10 -8.86
C LYS A 143 27.37 -7.61 -9.04
N LEU A 144 27.05 -8.32 -7.97
CA LEU A 144 26.86 -9.77 -8.02
C LEU A 144 25.58 -10.16 -8.78
N PRO A 145 25.56 -11.33 -9.42
CA PRO A 145 24.37 -11.86 -10.07
C PRO A 145 23.26 -12.16 -9.06
N GLU A 146 22.02 -12.30 -9.55
CA GLU A 146 20.86 -12.62 -8.73
C GLU A 146 20.31 -13.99 -9.13
N THR A 147 19.75 -14.73 -8.17
CA THR A 147 19.07 -16.00 -8.42
C THR A 147 17.78 -16.10 -7.62
N GLU A 148 16.89 -16.99 -8.03
CA GLU A 148 15.71 -17.33 -7.25
C GLU A 148 16.11 -18.13 -6.00
N LEU A 149 15.56 -17.76 -4.85
CA LEU A 149 15.80 -18.47 -3.60
C LEU A 149 14.91 -19.71 -3.53
N LYS A 150 15.53 -20.88 -3.36
CA LYS A 150 14.84 -22.18 -3.29
C LYS A 150 14.78 -22.75 -1.88
N PHE A 151 15.04 -21.92 -0.86
CA PHE A 151 14.99 -22.34 0.54
C PHE A 151 13.55 -22.41 1.04
N LYS A 152 13.27 -23.37 1.93
CA LYS A 152 11.94 -23.59 2.52
C LYS A 152 11.44 -22.39 3.34
N ASP A 153 12.34 -21.59 3.87
CA ASP A 153 12.09 -20.43 4.74
C ASP A 153 12.37 -19.09 4.04
N THR A 154 12.32 -19.07 2.69
CA THR A 154 12.52 -17.85 1.90
C THR A 154 11.57 -16.71 2.32
N SER A 155 10.32 -17.01 2.71
CA SER A 155 9.34 -16.03 3.17
C SER A 155 9.66 -15.40 4.53
N SER A 156 10.59 -15.99 5.29
CA SER A 156 11.03 -15.48 6.59
C SER A 156 12.18 -14.50 6.47
N ILE A 157 12.74 -14.30 5.27
CA ILE A 157 13.80 -13.32 5.02
C ILE A 157 13.19 -11.92 5.05
N SER A 158 13.78 -11.02 5.84
CA SER A 158 13.32 -9.65 5.90
C SER A 158 13.38 -8.96 4.53
N SER A 159 12.37 -8.16 4.18
CA SER A 159 12.27 -7.53 2.86
C SER A 159 13.51 -6.72 2.44
N TRP A 160 14.19 -6.09 3.40
CA TRP A 160 15.43 -5.34 3.19
C TRP A 160 16.64 -6.24 2.87
N ALA A 161 16.61 -7.52 3.25
CA ALA A 161 17.71 -8.46 3.06
C ALA A 161 17.54 -9.34 1.80
N VAL A 162 16.31 -9.49 1.27
CA VAL A 162 15.98 -10.42 0.18
C VAL A 162 16.95 -10.29 -1.01
N LEU A 163 17.18 -9.06 -1.49
CA LEU A 163 18.08 -8.82 -2.63
C LEU A 163 19.51 -9.27 -2.32
N SER A 164 20.00 -8.95 -1.13
CA SER A 164 21.34 -9.31 -0.70
C SER A 164 21.50 -10.84 -0.59
N VAL A 165 20.51 -11.53 -0.03
CA VAL A 165 20.54 -13.00 0.07
C VAL A 165 20.51 -13.64 -1.32
N LYS A 166 19.68 -13.15 -2.25
CA LYS A 166 19.67 -13.61 -3.66
C LYS A 166 21.06 -13.55 -4.28
N ARG A 167 21.76 -12.43 -4.07
CA ARG A 167 23.11 -12.22 -4.61
C ARG A 167 24.17 -13.10 -3.96
N MET A 168 24.14 -13.21 -2.64
CA MET A 168 25.07 -14.07 -1.92
C MET A 168 24.89 -15.55 -2.29
N VAL A 169 23.67 -15.99 -2.58
CA VAL A 169 23.38 -17.36 -3.03
C VAL A 169 23.82 -17.57 -4.47
N ALA A 170 23.54 -16.62 -5.36
CA ALA A 170 23.97 -16.68 -6.75
C ALA A 170 25.51 -16.73 -6.87
N ALA A 171 26.22 -15.97 -6.02
CA ALA A 171 27.67 -15.97 -5.93
C ALA A 171 28.25 -17.18 -5.16
N GLY A 172 27.43 -18.13 -4.70
CA GLY A 172 27.91 -19.31 -3.96
C GLY A 172 28.50 -19.05 -2.57
N ILE A 173 28.47 -17.80 -2.10
CA ILE A 173 28.90 -17.40 -0.74
C ILE A 173 27.98 -18.04 0.30
N VAL A 174 26.67 -17.99 0.05
CA VAL A 174 25.63 -18.62 0.88
C VAL A 174 25.11 -19.88 0.18
N LYS A 175 25.16 -21.03 0.85
CA LYS A 175 24.66 -22.31 0.31
C LYS A 175 23.41 -22.86 1.01
N GLY A 176 22.98 -22.23 2.11
CA GLY A 176 21.93 -22.78 2.99
C GLY A 176 22.44 -23.94 3.85
N ASN A 177 21.50 -24.63 4.50
CA ASN A 177 21.74 -25.80 5.33
C ASN A 177 21.21 -27.08 4.64
N ASP A 178 21.62 -28.26 5.13
CA ASP A 178 21.25 -29.57 4.57
C ASP A 178 19.74 -29.82 4.53
N ASP A 179 18.97 -29.18 5.41
CA ASP A 179 17.51 -29.24 5.45
C ASP A 179 16.81 -28.34 4.40
N ASN A 180 17.59 -27.68 3.53
CA ASN A 180 17.19 -26.68 2.54
C ASN A 180 16.58 -25.41 3.16
N THR A 181 17.13 -24.96 4.29
CA THR A 181 16.79 -23.66 4.92
C THR A 181 17.94 -22.66 4.85
N PHE A 182 17.62 -21.36 4.86
CA PHE A 182 18.60 -20.27 4.98
C PHE A 182 18.83 -19.84 6.43
N ARG A 183 17.77 -19.82 7.24
CA ARG A 183 17.68 -19.37 8.64
C ARG A 183 18.06 -17.90 8.84
N PRO A 184 17.24 -16.96 8.32
CA PRO A 184 17.62 -15.54 8.23
C PRO A 184 17.99 -14.89 9.56
N ALA A 185 17.20 -15.15 10.61
CA ALA A 185 17.37 -14.57 11.94
C ALA A 185 18.36 -15.32 12.85
N GLU A 186 18.91 -16.45 12.40
CA GLU A 186 19.88 -17.21 13.19
C GLU A 186 21.20 -16.43 13.30
N ASN A 187 21.76 -16.37 14.51
CA ASN A 187 23.02 -15.70 14.76
C ASN A 187 24.19 -16.52 14.23
N ALA A 188 25.18 -15.85 13.65
CA ALA A 188 26.34 -16.53 13.09
C ALA A 188 27.46 -16.71 14.12
N THR A 189 27.95 -17.94 14.22
CA THR A 189 29.17 -18.25 14.96
C THR A 189 30.41 -17.79 14.19
N ARG A 190 31.57 -17.85 14.84
CA ARG A 190 32.88 -17.56 14.21
C ARG A 190 33.19 -18.54 13.09
N GLY A 191 32.82 -19.81 13.23
CA GLY A 191 32.94 -20.81 12.16
C GLY A 191 32.10 -20.44 10.93
N VAL A 192 30.81 -20.16 11.11
CA VAL A 192 29.91 -19.74 10.01
C VAL A 192 30.40 -18.46 9.35
N THR A 193 30.85 -17.50 10.17
CA THR A 193 31.40 -16.23 9.70
C THR A 193 32.64 -16.47 8.85
N SER A 194 33.51 -17.39 9.25
CA SER A 194 34.74 -17.71 8.51
C SER A 194 34.42 -18.28 7.13
N ALA A 195 33.48 -19.23 7.05
CA ALA A 195 33.03 -19.79 5.78
C ALA A 195 32.48 -18.74 4.81
N PHE A 196 31.73 -17.75 5.31
CA PHE A 196 31.17 -16.68 4.48
C PHE A 196 32.25 -15.74 3.98
N LEU A 197 33.16 -15.32 4.86
CA LEU A 197 34.24 -14.39 4.52
C LEU A 197 35.28 -15.00 3.59
N VAL A 198 35.64 -16.28 3.74
CA VAL A 198 36.54 -16.99 2.81
C VAL A 198 35.96 -16.98 1.39
N ARG A 199 34.67 -17.33 1.25
CA ARG A 199 34.01 -17.31 -0.05
C ARG A 199 33.92 -15.90 -0.61
N MET A 200 33.58 -14.91 0.21
CA MET A 200 33.60 -13.50 -0.19
C MET A 200 34.98 -13.06 -0.69
N ILE A 201 36.07 -13.43 0.01
CA ILE A 201 37.44 -13.11 -0.40
C ILE A 201 37.77 -13.73 -1.76
N ASN A 202 37.34 -14.98 -1.98
CA ASN A 202 37.54 -15.65 -3.26
C ASN A 202 36.76 -14.95 -4.39
N GLU A 203 35.50 -14.58 -4.15
CA GLU A 203 34.70 -13.78 -5.10
C GLU A 203 35.28 -12.37 -5.32
N LEU A 204 35.93 -11.75 -4.34
CA LEU A 204 36.61 -10.46 -4.53
C LEU A 204 37.88 -10.58 -5.40
N LYS A 205 38.61 -11.69 -5.29
CA LYS A 205 39.82 -11.97 -6.10
C LYS A 205 39.48 -12.30 -7.54
N THR A 206 38.40 -13.05 -7.74
CA THR A 206 37.91 -13.47 -9.05
C THR A 206 36.42 -13.19 -9.15
N PRO A 207 36.03 -11.92 -9.43
CA PRO A 207 34.62 -11.56 -9.47
C PRO A 207 33.89 -12.36 -10.57
N PRO A 208 32.65 -12.78 -10.31
CA PRO A 208 31.84 -13.41 -11.34
C PRO A 208 31.62 -12.40 -12.47
N PRO A 209 31.43 -12.85 -13.72
CA PRO A 209 31.05 -11.95 -14.80
C PRO A 209 29.82 -11.14 -14.35
N PRO A 210 29.75 -9.83 -14.67
CA PRO A 210 28.60 -9.02 -14.30
C PRO A 210 27.32 -9.74 -14.73
N PRO A 211 26.23 -9.68 -13.94
CA PRO A 211 24.98 -10.33 -14.30
C PRO A 211 24.63 -9.99 -15.75
N PRO A 212 24.13 -10.96 -16.54
CA PRO A 212 23.59 -10.64 -17.84
C PRO A 212 22.60 -9.49 -17.65
N ALA A 213 22.80 -8.42 -18.41
CA ALA A 213 21.97 -7.25 -18.32
C ALA A 213 20.49 -7.68 -18.44
N PRO A 214 19.54 -7.05 -17.74
CA PRO A 214 18.15 -7.41 -17.91
C PRO A 214 17.79 -7.28 -19.39
N ASN A 215 17.29 -8.36 -19.99
CA ASN A 215 17.01 -8.43 -21.42
C ASN A 215 15.76 -7.60 -21.77
N PHE A 216 15.95 -6.29 -21.97
CA PHE A 216 14.89 -5.40 -22.44
C PHE A 216 14.72 -5.56 -23.94
N HIS A 217 13.48 -5.71 -24.39
CA HIS A 217 13.20 -5.83 -25.82
C HIS A 217 12.36 -4.66 -26.27
N LEU A 218 12.85 -3.89 -27.24
CA LEU A 218 11.98 -3.09 -28.07
C LEU A 218 11.07 -4.05 -28.86
N ALA A 219 9.78 -3.81 -28.83
CA ALA A 219 8.80 -4.57 -29.60
C ALA A 219 7.80 -3.64 -30.27
N THR A 220 7.21 -4.10 -31.38
CA THR A 220 6.04 -3.49 -32.00
C THR A 220 4.78 -4.23 -31.57
N VAL A 221 3.73 -3.48 -31.26
CA VAL A 221 2.44 -4.02 -30.83
C VAL A 221 1.36 -3.67 -31.85
N THR A 222 0.54 -4.66 -32.20
CA THR A 222 -0.72 -4.48 -32.95
C THR A 222 -1.88 -4.98 -32.11
N ALA A 223 -3.12 -4.87 -32.61
CA ALA A 223 -4.29 -5.44 -31.91
C ALA A 223 -4.10 -6.93 -31.61
N ASP A 224 -3.47 -7.68 -32.54
CA ASP A 224 -3.41 -9.15 -32.47
C ASP A 224 -2.04 -9.70 -32.05
N ALA A 225 -0.96 -8.94 -32.23
CA ALA A 225 0.39 -9.45 -32.05
C ALA A 225 1.31 -8.52 -31.26
N THR A 226 2.42 -9.08 -30.79
CA THR A 226 3.56 -8.36 -30.21
C THR A 226 4.82 -8.99 -30.75
N THR A 227 5.62 -8.21 -31.48
CA THR A 227 6.80 -8.71 -32.20
C THR A 227 8.03 -8.04 -31.64
N LYS A 228 8.95 -8.82 -31.07
CA LYS A 228 10.26 -8.33 -30.60
C LYS A 228 11.07 -7.85 -31.81
N VAL A 229 11.63 -6.65 -31.70
CA VAL A 229 12.42 -5.98 -32.74
C VAL A 229 13.90 -6.09 -32.41
N LYS A 230 14.29 -5.65 -31.21
CA LYS A 230 15.69 -5.58 -30.81
C LYS A 230 15.83 -5.67 -29.29
N GLU A 231 16.90 -6.32 -28.85
CA GLU A 231 17.28 -6.44 -27.46
C GLU A 231 18.26 -5.33 -27.06
N TYR A 232 18.16 -4.90 -25.80
CA TYR A 232 18.95 -3.86 -25.18
C TYR A 232 19.32 -4.29 -23.76
N GLU A 233 20.54 -3.96 -23.34
CA GLU A 233 21.05 -4.24 -22.01
C GLU A 233 20.38 -3.36 -20.92
N THR A 234 19.93 -2.16 -21.28
CA THR A 234 19.38 -1.20 -20.32
C THR A 234 18.00 -0.72 -20.71
N TYR A 235 17.19 -0.42 -19.70
CA TYR A 235 15.86 0.15 -19.85
C TYR A 235 15.90 1.46 -20.64
N ASP A 236 16.82 2.36 -20.30
CA ASP A 236 16.92 3.68 -20.91
C ASP A 236 17.26 3.60 -22.41
N ALA A 237 18.15 2.69 -22.80
CA ALA A 237 18.47 2.47 -24.21
C ALA A 237 17.26 1.93 -24.98
N ALA A 238 16.52 0.97 -24.41
CA ALA A 238 15.29 0.44 -25.01
C ALA A 238 14.19 1.51 -25.12
N LYS A 239 13.99 2.31 -24.05
CA LYS A 239 13.01 3.41 -24.01
C LYS A 239 13.36 4.51 -25.03
N ALA A 240 14.63 4.87 -25.15
CA ALA A 240 15.09 5.85 -26.15
C ALA A 240 14.83 5.37 -27.58
N ALA A 241 14.95 4.06 -27.84
CA ALA A 241 14.67 3.46 -29.13
C ALA A 241 13.17 3.30 -29.45
N ALA A 242 12.29 3.35 -28.43
CA ALA A 242 10.84 3.27 -28.58
C ALA A 242 10.25 4.58 -29.10
N THR A 243 10.52 4.93 -30.37
CA THR A 243 10.15 6.21 -30.98
C THR A 243 8.74 6.26 -31.59
N GLN A 244 8.19 5.12 -32.04
CA GLN A 244 6.88 5.06 -32.69
C GLN A 244 5.75 4.83 -31.69
N SER A 245 4.52 5.20 -32.03
CA SER A 245 3.34 5.10 -31.15
C SER A 245 2.98 3.65 -30.77
N ASN A 246 3.32 2.68 -31.62
CA ASN A 246 3.12 1.25 -31.40
C ASN A 246 4.36 0.55 -30.83
N HIS A 247 5.44 1.28 -30.53
CA HIS A 247 6.60 0.72 -29.85
C HIS A 247 6.30 0.55 -28.36
N VAL A 248 6.76 -0.59 -27.83
CA VAL A 248 6.79 -0.89 -26.39
C VAL A 248 8.16 -1.41 -26.01
N VAL A 249 8.51 -1.30 -24.73
CA VAL A 249 9.64 -2.03 -24.14
C VAL A 249 9.08 -3.19 -23.33
N LEU A 250 9.63 -4.38 -23.54
CA LEU A 250 9.31 -5.59 -22.80
C LEU A 250 10.44 -5.95 -21.85
N LYS A 251 10.08 -6.42 -20.65
CA LYS A 251 10.96 -7.15 -19.72
C LYS A 251 10.21 -8.42 -19.32
N ASP A 252 10.82 -9.59 -19.49
CA ASP A 252 10.18 -10.89 -19.24
C ASP A 252 8.82 -11.05 -19.95
N ASN A 253 8.76 -10.57 -21.20
CA ASN A 253 7.56 -10.51 -22.05
C ASN A 253 6.41 -9.61 -21.52
N LYS A 254 6.62 -8.86 -20.45
CA LYS A 254 5.67 -7.86 -19.94
C LYS A 254 6.02 -6.48 -20.46
N VAL A 255 5.02 -5.69 -20.83
CA VAL A 255 5.19 -4.29 -21.22
C VAL A 255 5.61 -3.47 -19.99
N VAL A 256 6.80 -2.88 -20.04
CA VAL A 256 7.35 -1.99 -18.99
C VAL A 256 7.46 -0.53 -19.46
N TYR A 257 7.26 -0.27 -20.74
CA TYR A 257 7.12 1.09 -21.28
C TYR A 257 6.27 1.07 -22.56
N MET A 258 5.52 2.14 -22.78
CA MET A 258 4.76 2.41 -24.00
C MET A 258 4.70 3.92 -24.25
N LYS A 259 4.31 4.35 -25.45
CA LYS A 259 4.12 5.78 -25.75
C LYS A 259 2.78 6.33 -25.30
N SER A 260 1.73 5.51 -25.38
CA SER A 260 0.38 5.87 -24.97
C SER A 260 -0.42 4.62 -24.65
N GLY A 261 -1.36 4.75 -23.73
CA GLY A 261 -2.26 3.68 -23.37
C GLY A 261 -2.88 3.88 -22.00
N VAL A 262 -3.44 2.79 -21.49
CA VAL A 262 -4.06 2.74 -20.16
C VAL A 262 -3.15 1.93 -19.24
N VAL A 263 -3.01 2.39 -18.00
CA VAL A 263 -2.37 1.60 -16.94
C VAL A 263 -3.45 1.20 -15.96
N ALA A 264 -3.38 -0.02 -15.45
CA ALA A 264 -4.26 -0.46 -14.39
C ALA A 264 -3.49 -1.18 -13.28
N PRO A 265 -3.93 -1.09 -12.01
CA PRO A 265 -3.47 -1.97 -10.95
C PRO A 265 -3.53 -3.44 -11.41
N ALA A 266 -2.46 -4.20 -11.16
CA ALA A 266 -2.35 -5.58 -11.59
C ALA A 266 -3.27 -6.52 -10.79
N GLN A 267 -3.64 -7.67 -11.36
CA GLN A 267 -4.42 -8.70 -10.69
C GLN A 267 -3.52 -9.63 -9.87
N ILE A 268 -2.87 -9.06 -8.85
CA ILE A 268 -2.02 -9.76 -7.88
C ILE A 268 -2.59 -9.51 -6.48
N HIS A 269 -2.36 -10.38 -5.49
CA HIS A 269 -2.84 -10.13 -4.13
C HIS A 269 -1.92 -9.14 -3.38
N PRO A 270 -2.45 -8.12 -2.68
CA PRO A 270 -3.88 -7.75 -2.63
C PRO A 270 -4.36 -7.17 -3.97
N LEU A 271 -5.63 -7.41 -4.35
CA LEU A 271 -6.23 -7.00 -5.64
C LEU A 271 -6.46 -5.47 -5.76
N ALA A 272 -5.58 -4.67 -5.15
CA ALA A 272 -5.53 -3.23 -5.21
C ALA A 272 -4.08 -2.76 -5.14
N SER A 273 -3.75 -1.70 -5.89
CA SER A 273 -2.44 -1.07 -5.87
C SER A 273 -2.51 0.33 -5.28
N VAL A 274 -1.49 0.70 -4.51
CA VAL A 274 -1.36 2.02 -3.89
C VAL A 274 -0.85 3.03 -4.93
N LEU A 275 -1.55 4.15 -5.08
CA LEU A 275 -1.12 5.27 -5.90
C LEU A 275 -0.22 6.20 -5.07
N TYR A 276 1.08 6.14 -5.30
CA TYR A 276 2.10 6.91 -4.58
C TYR A 276 2.22 8.34 -5.14
N LYS A 277 2.62 9.29 -4.29
CA LYS A 277 2.85 10.68 -4.70
C LYS A 277 4.14 10.85 -5.50
N THR A 278 5.13 10.02 -5.22
CA THR A 278 6.46 10.04 -5.85
C THR A 278 6.90 8.63 -6.23
N SER A 279 7.87 8.54 -7.14
CA SER A 279 8.50 7.28 -7.54
C SER A 279 9.36 6.63 -6.45
N GLY A 280 9.58 7.30 -5.32
CA GLY A 280 10.25 6.75 -4.13
C GLY A 280 9.33 5.94 -3.21
N PHE A 281 8.02 5.95 -3.47
CA PHE A 281 7.02 5.14 -2.76
C PHE A 281 6.89 5.37 -1.24
N GLY A 282 7.29 6.54 -0.74
CA GLY A 282 7.13 6.90 0.68
C GLY A 282 5.68 7.30 1.00
N ASP A 283 5.22 8.39 0.38
CA ASP A 283 3.85 8.91 0.56
C ASP A 283 2.91 8.46 -0.54
N HIS A 284 1.62 8.32 -0.19
CA HIS A 284 0.58 7.90 -1.14
C HIS A 284 -0.72 8.69 -0.99
N TYR A 285 -1.50 8.70 -2.07
CA TYR A 285 -2.84 9.31 -2.10
C TYR A 285 -3.89 8.31 -1.60
N PHE A 286 -4.09 7.22 -2.34
CA PHE A 286 -5.14 6.21 -2.10
C PHE A 286 -4.79 4.91 -2.84
N SER A 287 -5.62 3.89 -2.69
CA SER A 287 -5.51 2.63 -3.44
C SER A 287 -6.60 2.51 -4.50
N LEU A 288 -6.31 1.78 -5.58
CA LEU A 288 -7.25 1.49 -6.67
C LEU A 288 -7.31 -0.02 -6.91
N VAL A 289 -8.51 -0.56 -7.11
CA VAL A 289 -8.72 -1.99 -7.41
C VAL A 289 -8.14 -2.40 -8.76
N ALA A 290 -7.75 -3.68 -8.86
CA ALA A 290 -7.26 -4.32 -10.07
C ALA A 290 -8.13 -4.01 -11.30
N GLY A 291 -7.50 -3.56 -12.37
CA GLY A 291 -8.18 -3.26 -13.64
C GLY A 291 -8.82 -1.89 -13.75
N THR A 292 -8.76 -1.06 -12.71
CA THR A 292 -9.20 0.35 -12.78
C THR A 292 -8.36 1.12 -13.80
N GLU A 293 -9.02 1.77 -14.76
CA GLU A 293 -8.35 2.54 -15.81
C GLU A 293 -7.68 3.82 -15.27
N THR A 294 -6.39 3.96 -15.53
CA THR A 294 -5.63 5.21 -15.33
C THR A 294 -4.91 5.60 -16.63
N GLU A 295 -4.72 6.88 -16.85
CA GLU A 295 -3.98 7.38 -18.02
C GLU A 295 -2.48 7.18 -17.82
N PHE A 296 -1.79 6.59 -18.81
CA PHE A 296 -0.34 6.51 -18.82
C PHE A 296 0.28 7.89 -19.09
N LEU A 297 1.25 8.30 -18.26
CA LEU A 297 2.02 9.52 -18.48
C LEU A 297 3.50 9.24 -18.80
N ASP A 298 4.15 8.38 -18.03
CA ASP A 298 5.54 7.96 -18.27
C ASP A 298 5.88 6.69 -17.45
N ALA A 299 7.02 6.06 -17.71
CA ALA A 299 7.57 5.00 -16.88
C ALA A 299 9.10 5.07 -16.74
N GLY A 300 9.59 4.66 -15.58
CA GLY A 300 10.97 4.23 -15.35
C GLY A 300 11.03 2.70 -15.20
N GLU A 301 12.21 2.15 -14.96
CA GLU A 301 12.37 0.69 -14.83
C GLU A 301 11.51 0.09 -13.70
N THR A 302 11.35 0.82 -12.59
CA THR A 302 10.69 0.33 -11.37
C THR A 302 9.34 1.00 -11.06
N TRP A 303 8.94 2.01 -11.82
CA TRP A 303 7.74 2.81 -11.57
C TRP A 303 7.01 3.17 -12.87
N VAL A 304 5.70 3.35 -12.78
CA VAL A 304 4.88 3.93 -13.85
C VAL A 304 4.10 5.12 -13.30
N LYS A 305 4.21 6.26 -13.99
CA LYS A 305 3.51 7.51 -13.66
C LYS A 305 2.20 7.54 -14.41
N VAL A 306 1.12 7.79 -13.68
CA VAL A 306 -0.25 7.74 -14.18
C VAL A 306 -1.05 8.95 -13.75
N LYS A 307 -2.19 9.17 -14.40
CA LYS A 307 -3.23 10.09 -13.96
C LYS A 307 -4.55 9.37 -13.75
N PHE A 308 -5.14 9.54 -12.58
CA PHE A 308 -6.48 9.12 -12.25
C PHE A 308 -7.30 10.35 -11.85
N ASN A 309 -8.37 10.64 -12.58
CA ASN A 309 -9.11 11.90 -12.49
C ASN A 309 -8.16 13.11 -12.60
N ASN A 310 -8.06 13.96 -11.59
CA ASN A 310 -7.11 15.08 -11.54
C ASN A 310 -5.83 14.75 -10.77
N THR A 311 -5.72 13.55 -10.20
CA THR A 311 -4.57 13.13 -9.39
C THR A 311 -3.50 12.47 -10.25
N ILE A 312 -2.28 13.02 -10.23
CA ILE A 312 -1.09 12.41 -10.84
C ILE A 312 -0.32 11.65 -9.76
N GLY A 313 0.02 10.40 -10.03
CA GLY A 313 0.76 9.56 -9.08
C GLY A 313 1.56 8.45 -9.75
N TYR A 314 2.06 7.53 -8.94
CA TYR A 314 2.98 6.48 -9.35
C TYR A 314 2.52 5.13 -8.82
N PHE A 315 2.55 4.11 -9.67
CA PHE A 315 2.53 2.71 -9.23
C PHE A 315 3.93 2.10 -9.30
N LYS A 316 4.20 1.08 -8.48
CA LYS A 316 5.35 0.22 -8.70
C LYS A 316 5.12 -0.58 -9.99
N MET A 317 6.17 -0.76 -10.81
CA MET A 317 6.05 -1.44 -12.11
C MET A 317 5.49 -2.86 -11.98
N ASN A 318 5.83 -3.58 -10.92
CA ASN A 318 5.33 -4.94 -10.67
C ASN A 318 3.89 -4.99 -10.14
N GLU A 319 3.31 -3.86 -9.73
CA GLU A 319 1.93 -3.73 -9.23
C GLU A 319 0.99 -3.12 -10.30
N ALA A 320 1.48 -2.96 -11.53
CA ALA A 320 0.75 -2.34 -12.64
C ALA A 320 0.81 -3.19 -13.92
N THR A 321 -0.26 -3.11 -14.71
CA THR A 321 -0.33 -3.66 -16.07
C THR A 321 -0.46 -2.49 -17.05
N LEU A 322 0.46 -2.43 -18.02
CA LEU A 322 0.45 -1.43 -19.08
C LEU A 322 -0.28 -2.00 -20.31
N HIS A 323 -1.30 -1.30 -20.77
CA HIS A 323 -2.11 -1.64 -21.93
C HIS A 323 -1.90 -0.59 -23.03
N PRO A 324 -1.03 -0.88 -24.03
CA PRO A 324 -0.83 0.02 -25.16
C PRO A 324 -2.16 0.36 -25.84
N THR A 325 -2.33 1.60 -26.30
CA THR A 325 -3.60 2.09 -26.87
C THR A 325 -4.23 1.13 -27.88
N VAL A 326 -3.42 0.50 -28.74
CA VAL A 326 -3.89 -0.44 -29.78
C VAL A 326 -4.42 -1.78 -29.24
N LYS A 327 -4.21 -2.09 -27.96
CA LYS A 327 -4.71 -3.29 -27.27
C LYS A 327 -5.95 -3.02 -26.43
N VAL A 328 -6.28 -1.76 -26.15
CA VAL A 328 -7.43 -1.38 -25.32
C VAL A 328 -8.72 -1.53 -26.12
N LYS A 329 -9.67 -2.35 -25.64
CA LYS A 329 -10.92 -2.67 -26.37
C LYS A 329 -12.14 -1.87 -25.92
N GLY A 330 -12.07 -1.25 -24.76
CA GLY A 330 -13.19 -0.56 -24.14
C GLY A 330 -12.76 0.57 -23.23
N ALA A 331 -13.74 1.24 -22.64
CA ALA A 331 -13.54 2.26 -21.63
C ALA A 331 -14.81 2.40 -20.79
N SER A 332 -14.65 2.81 -19.53
CA SER A 332 -15.78 3.14 -18.67
C SER A 332 -16.63 4.26 -19.28
N TYR A 333 -17.95 4.15 -19.12
CA TYR A 333 -18.90 5.11 -19.68
C TYR A 333 -20.18 5.19 -18.87
N TYR A 334 -20.96 6.23 -19.12
CA TYR A 334 -22.27 6.44 -18.52
C TYR A 334 -23.36 6.29 -19.59
N LYS A 335 -24.50 5.74 -19.23
CA LYS A 335 -25.69 5.67 -20.08
C LYS A 335 -26.84 6.42 -19.40
N ALA A 336 -27.34 7.46 -20.05
CA ALA A 336 -28.58 8.11 -19.70
C ALA A 336 -29.73 7.41 -20.45
N GLU A 337 -30.77 7.02 -19.72
CA GLU A 337 -31.96 6.38 -20.28
C GLU A 337 -33.16 6.62 -19.36
N GLY A 338 -34.19 7.32 -19.85
CA GLY A 338 -35.42 7.56 -19.08
C GLY A 338 -35.20 8.30 -17.75
N GLY A 339 -34.29 9.28 -17.73
CA GLY A 339 -33.94 10.04 -16.52
C GLY A 339 -32.99 9.32 -15.56
N LYS A 340 -32.59 8.07 -15.84
CA LYS A 340 -31.64 7.29 -15.06
C LYS A 340 -30.25 7.38 -15.69
N LEU A 341 -29.24 7.65 -14.86
CA LEU A 341 -27.83 7.56 -15.25
C LEU A 341 -27.22 6.29 -14.66
N THR A 342 -26.69 5.42 -15.52
CA THR A 342 -26.00 4.18 -15.15
C THR A 342 -24.52 4.32 -15.47
N HIS A 343 -23.64 3.99 -14.53
CA HIS A 343 -22.20 3.94 -14.78
C HIS A 343 -21.81 2.50 -15.12
N TYR A 344 -21.23 2.30 -16.31
CA TYR A 344 -20.61 1.07 -16.77
C TYR A 344 -19.11 1.18 -16.59
N THR A 345 -18.56 0.44 -15.62
CA THR A 345 -17.13 0.45 -15.28
C THR A 345 -16.43 -0.65 -16.06
N TYR A 346 -15.41 -0.30 -16.83
CA TYR A 346 -14.63 -1.24 -17.62
C TYR A 346 -13.38 -1.68 -16.85
N ASN A 347 -13.16 -2.98 -16.79
CA ASN A 347 -11.91 -3.56 -16.28
C ASN A 347 -11.02 -3.88 -17.47
N VAL A 348 -9.95 -3.09 -17.64
CA VAL A 348 -9.03 -3.23 -18.79
C VAL A 348 -8.14 -4.46 -18.69
N ASN A 349 -7.95 -5.04 -17.50
CA ASN A 349 -7.16 -6.27 -17.36
C ASN A 349 -7.93 -7.50 -17.85
N THR A 350 -9.26 -7.52 -17.68
CA THR A 350 -10.11 -8.69 -17.96
C THR A 350 -11.07 -8.50 -19.14
N ASP A 351 -11.11 -7.31 -19.75
CA ASP A 351 -12.05 -6.95 -20.82
C ASP A 351 -13.53 -7.09 -20.43
N THR A 352 -13.87 -6.87 -19.16
CA THR A 352 -15.24 -7.03 -18.64
C THR A 352 -15.85 -5.71 -18.16
N TYR A 353 -17.17 -5.61 -18.22
CA TYR A 353 -17.92 -4.50 -17.64
C TYR A 353 -18.65 -4.89 -16.36
N GLY A 354 -18.58 -4.01 -15.37
CA GLY A 354 -19.55 -3.91 -14.28
C GLY A 354 -20.53 -2.76 -14.56
N ALA A 355 -21.66 -2.73 -13.84
CA ALA A 355 -22.60 -1.62 -13.94
C ALA A 355 -23.28 -1.36 -12.60
N PHE A 356 -23.54 -0.08 -12.31
CA PHE A 356 -24.36 0.32 -11.18
C PHE A 356 -25.18 1.57 -11.49
N TRP A 357 -26.29 1.74 -10.77
CA TRP A 357 -27.11 2.93 -10.90
C TRP A 357 -26.40 4.10 -10.22
N PHE A 358 -25.88 5.02 -11.02
CA PHE A 358 -25.25 6.24 -10.54
C PHE A 358 -26.30 7.20 -9.97
N GLY A 359 -27.26 7.68 -10.75
CA GLY A 359 -28.25 8.62 -10.21
C GLY A 359 -29.28 9.11 -11.23
N SER A 360 -29.70 10.36 -11.06
CA SER A 360 -30.42 11.12 -12.10
C SER A 360 -29.51 11.33 -13.29
N SER A 361 -30.03 11.28 -14.52
CA SER A 361 -29.36 11.87 -15.68
C SER A 361 -29.58 13.38 -15.78
N GLY A 362 -30.42 13.96 -14.91
CA GLY A 362 -30.69 15.40 -14.90
C GLY A 362 -31.25 15.87 -16.24
N SER A 363 -30.61 16.86 -16.85
CA SER A 363 -30.96 17.37 -18.17
C SER A 363 -30.27 16.64 -19.34
N MET A 364 -29.43 15.62 -19.07
CA MET A 364 -28.76 14.87 -20.12
C MET A 364 -29.80 14.06 -20.92
N PRO A 365 -29.83 14.22 -22.27
CA PRO A 365 -30.62 13.37 -23.14
C PRO A 365 -30.23 11.89 -23.01
N ASP A 366 -31.11 11.00 -23.47
CA ASP A 366 -30.79 9.59 -23.57
C ASP A 366 -29.58 9.37 -24.51
N GLY A 367 -28.63 8.55 -24.08
CA GLY A 367 -27.39 8.36 -24.83
C GLY A 367 -26.22 7.84 -23.99
N LYS A 368 -25.07 7.70 -24.65
CA LYS A 368 -23.80 7.26 -24.06
C LYS A 368 -22.89 8.45 -23.84
N TYR A 369 -22.29 8.52 -22.65
CA TYR A 369 -21.46 9.63 -22.18
C TYR A 369 -20.15 9.10 -21.61
N SER A 370 -19.09 9.90 -21.75
CA SER A 370 -17.82 9.67 -21.07
C SER A 370 -17.64 10.70 -19.97
N SER A 371 -17.03 10.30 -18.85
CA SER A 371 -16.63 11.21 -17.79
C SER A 371 -15.47 10.61 -17.03
N LYS A 372 -14.48 11.43 -16.70
CA LYS A 372 -13.35 11.04 -15.85
C LYS A 372 -13.61 11.36 -14.38
N ASP A 373 -14.26 12.50 -14.12
CA ASP A 373 -14.50 13.04 -12.77
C ASP A 373 -15.88 12.68 -12.19
N GLY A 374 -16.78 12.09 -12.99
CA GLY A 374 -18.14 11.76 -12.57
C GLY A 374 -19.06 12.97 -12.40
N HIS A 375 -18.66 14.14 -12.91
CA HIS A 375 -19.53 15.33 -12.90
C HIS A 375 -19.45 16.18 -14.17
N SER A 376 -18.46 15.96 -15.03
CA SER A 376 -18.34 16.55 -16.36
C SER A 376 -18.55 15.44 -17.39
N PHE A 377 -19.71 15.42 -18.03
CA PHE A 377 -20.13 14.35 -18.93
C PHE A 377 -20.11 14.81 -20.38
N SER A 378 -19.32 14.13 -21.21
CA SER A 378 -19.18 14.42 -22.64
C SER A 378 -19.88 13.37 -23.49
N GLY A 379 -20.84 13.79 -24.30
CA GLY A 379 -21.62 12.92 -25.19
C GLY A 379 -22.58 13.74 -26.05
N ASN A 380 -22.99 13.19 -27.20
CA ASN A 380 -23.86 13.88 -28.16
C ASN A 380 -23.35 15.28 -28.58
N GLY A 381 -22.03 15.45 -28.69
CA GLY A 381 -21.38 16.71 -29.07
C GLY A 381 -21.38 17.81 -27.99
N ASN A 382 -21.89 17.53 -26.79
CA ASN A 382 -22.01 18.50 -25.69
C ASN A 382 -21.28 18.05 -24.42
N THR A 383 -21.00 18.99 -23.53
CA THR A 383 -20.53 18.73 -22.16
C THR A 383 -21.62 19.15 -21.16
N TYR A 384 -21.98 18.24 -20.27
CA TYR A 384 -22.97 18.46 -19.21
C TYR A 384 -22.26 18.43 -17.87
N ASN A 385 -22.30 19.55 -17.14
CA ASN A 385 -21.72 19.66 -15.80
C ASN A 385 -22.81 19.46 -14.76
N MET A 386 -22.79 18.33 -14.06
CA MET A 386 -23.72 18.06 -12.98
C MET A 386 -23.16 17.08 -11.95
N TYR A 387 -23.40 17.35 -10.68
CA TYR A 387 -23.00 16.50 -9.56
C TYR A 387 -24.14 15.58 -9.12
N GLN A 388 -23.79 14.33 -8.81
CA GLN A 388 -24.70 13.38 -8.15
C GLN A 388 -25.00 13.88 -6.74
N TYR A 389 -26.23 14.35 -6.49
CA TYR A 389 -26.62 15.03 -5.24
C TYR A 389 -26.12 14.33 -3.97
N PHE A 390 -26.46 13.05 -3.80
CA PHE A 390 -26.11 12.30 -2.59
C PHE A 390 -24.61 11.96 -2.48
N ASN A 391 -23.83 12.05 -3.56
CA ASN A 391 -22.39 11.82 -3.52
C ASN A 391 -21.64 12.97 -2.86
N VAL A 392 -22.18 14.19 -3.01
CA VAL A 392 -21.62 15.44 -2.49
C VAL A 392 -22.46 16.05 -1.37
N MET A 393 -23.44 15.30 -0.83
CA MET A 393 -24.30 15.75 0.27
C MET A 393 -23.63 15.47 1.61
N PRO A 394 -23.33 16.50 2.43
CA PRO A 394 -22.91 16.30 3.81
C PRO A 394 -23.85 15.40 4.60
N LEU A 395 -23.27 14.40 5.27
CA LEU A 395 -23.99 13.31 5.92
C LEU A 395 -24.45 13.63 7.34
N TYR A 396 -24.14 14.82 7.85
CA TYR A 396 -24.55 15.31 9.18
C TYR A 396 -25.98 15.89 9.21
N THR A 397 -26.88 15.28 8.44
CA THR A 397 -28.28 15.69 8.34
C THR A 397 -29.21 14.54 8.63
N LYS A 398 -30.41 14.85 9.12
CA LYS A 398 -31.45 13.85 9.31
C LYS A 398 -32.27 13.70 8.03
N THR A 399 -32.50 12.46 7.62
CA THR A 399 -33.47 12.16 6.57
C THR A 399 -34.89 12.42 7.10
N SER A 400 -35.76 12.97 6.25
CA SER A 400 -37.20 13.13 6.55
C SER A 400 -37.97 11.81 6.52
N TYR A 401 -37.39 10.76 5.93
CA TYR A 401 -38.04 9.45 5.86
C TYR A 401 -38.10 8.76 7.22
N THR A 402 -39.25 8.10 7.48
CA THR A 402 -39.49 7.32 8.70
C THR A 402 -38.84 5.94 8.62
N ALA A 403 -38.77 5.25 9.76
CA ALA A 403 -38.27 3.87 9.83
C ALA A 403 -39.06 2.93 8.90
N GLU A 404 -40.38 3.07 8.88
CA GLU A 404 -41.29 2.25 8.07
C GLU A 404 -41.06 2.48 6.58
N GLN A 405 -40.88 3.74 6.16
CA GLN A 405 -40.60 4.05 4.76
C GLN A 405 -39.27 3.46 4.30
N LEU A 406 -38.24 3.49 5.15
CA LEU A 406 -36.95 2.88 4.85
C LEU A 406 -37.07 1.34 4.75
N ASN A 407 -37.83 0.71 5.63
CA ASN A 407 -38.16 -0.71 5.57
C ASN A 407 -38.92 -1.08 4.29
N ASP A 408 -39.94 -0.28 3.95
CA ASP A 408 -40.76 -0.46 2.74
C ASP A 408 -39.91 -0.40 1.47
N PHE A 409 -38.91 0.48 1.41
CA PHE A 409 -37.97 0.49 0.30
C PHE A 409 -37.26 -0.85 0.17
N VAL A 410 -36.65 -1.35 1.25
CA VAL A 410 -35.89 -2.62 1.23
C VAL A 410 -36.80 -3.76 0.79
N LYS A 411 -37.98 -3.88 1.41
CA LYS A 411 -38.95 -4.93 1.11
C LYS A 411 -39.34 -4.98 -0.36
N ASN A 412 -39.52 -3.81 -0.99
CA ASN A 412 -40.05 -3.70 -2.35
C ASN A 412 -38.99 -3.49 -3.44
N ASN A 413 -37.72 -3.28 -3.09
CA ASN A 413 -36.65 -3.01 -4.06
C ASN A 413 -35.42 -3.93 -3.92
N LYS A 414 -35.46 -4.89 -3.00
CA LYS A 414 -34.43 -5.93 -2.89
C LYS A 414 -34.35 -6.78 -4.17
N PRO A 415 -33.15 -7.20 -4.59
CA PRO A 415 -32.99 -8.10 -5.72
C PRO A 415 -33.46 -9.53 -5.38
N ASP A 416 -33.75 -10.33 -6.41
CA ASP A 416 -34.29 -11.69 -6.25
C ASP A 416 -33.44 -12.59 -5.34
N PHE A 417 -32.11 -12.49 -5.42
CA PHE A 417 -31.20 -13.27 -4.57
C PHE A 417 -31.36 -12.93 -3.06
N ALA A 418 -31.89 -11.75 -2.74
CA ALA A 418 -32.12 -11.30 -1.37
C ALA A 418 -33.56 -11.53 -0.89
N ALA A 419 -34.44 -12.11 -1.73
CA ALA A 419 -35.89 -12.09 -1.53
C ALA A 419 -36.36 -12.69 -0.19
N ASN A 420 -35.68 -13.72 0.32
CA ASN A 420 -36.10 -14.43 1.54
C ASN A 420 -35.07 -14.38 2.67
N ASN A 421 -33.91 -13.74 2.44
CA ASN A 421 -32.74 -13.87 3.33
C ASN A 421 -32.17 -12.53 3.80
N THR A 422 -32.77 -11.39 3.40
CA THR A 422 -32.27 -10.09 3.84
C THR A 422 -32.67 -9.79 5.29
N ILE A 423 -31.69 -9.40 6.11
CA ILE A 423 -31.95 -8.94 7.48
C ILE A 423 -32.33 -7.45 7.55
N LEU A 424 -32.30 -6.71 6.43
CA LEU A 424 -32.44 -5.25 6.41
C LEU A 424 -33.90 -4.77 6.47
N GLU A 425 -34.88 -5.64 6.19
CA GLU A 425 -36.30 -5.28 6.05
C GLU A 425 -36.94 -4.69 7.30
N ASN A 426 -36.36 -4.93 8.48
CA ASN A 426 -36.92 -4.50 9.76
C ASN A 426 -35.97 -3.61 10.56
N LEU A 427 -34.90 -3.09 9.95
CA LEU A 427 -33.85 -2.34 10.66
C LEU A 427 -33.99 -0.83 10.57
N GLY A 428 -35.00 -0.30 9.88
CA GLY A 428 -35.26 1.13 9.76
C GLY A 428 -35.23 1.88 11.09
N GLN A 429 -35.83 1.29 12.14
CA GLN A 429 -35.84 1.93 13.47
C GLN A 429 -34.43 2.00 14.08
N ALA A 430 -33.60 0.98 13.90
CA ALA A 430 -32.22 0.98 14.38
C ALA A 430 -31.40 2.12 13.73
N PHE A 431 -31.56 2.31 12.41
CA PHE A 431 -30.92 3.43 11.71
C PHE A 431 -31.42 4.79 12.21
N LYS A 432 -32.73 4.94 12.44
CA LYS A 432 -33.31 6.20 12.98
C LYS A 432 -32.87 6.47 14.42
N ASN A 433 -32.70 5.45 15.26
CA ASN A 433 -32.19 5.59 16.61
C ASN A 433 -30.76 6.15 16.61
N VAL A 434 -29.88 5.60 15.77
CA VAL A 434 -28.50 6.09 15.64
C VAL A 434 -28.46 7.49 15.03
N GLU A 435 -29.27 7.78 14.01
CA GLU A 435 -29.39 9.14 13.45
C GLU A 435 -29.85 10.16 14.51
N ALA A 436 -30.85 9.81 15.33
CA ALA A 436 -31.34 10.69 16.37
C ALA A 436 -30.25 11.03 17.40
N LYS A 437 -29.39 10.05 17.73
CA LYS A 437 -28.33 10.17 18.73
C LYS A 437 -27.09 10.91 18.22
N TYR A 438 -26.68 10.67 16.98
CA TYR A 438 -25.40 11.13 16.45
C TYR A 438 -25.51 12.13 15.29
N ASN A 439 -26.72 12.42 14.84
CA ASN A 439 -27.01 13.31 13.71
C ASN A 439 -26.28 12.89 12.42
N VAL A 440 -26.21 11.59 12.16
CA VAL A 440 -25.71 11.00 10.91
C VAL A 440 -26.88 10.39 10.13
N ASN A 441 -26.99 10.74 8.86
CA ASN A 441 -28.15 10.46 8.01
C ASN A 441 -28.50 8.96 7.93
N ALA A 442 -29.71 8.59 8.36
CA ALA A 442 -30.18 7.19 8.40
C ALA A 442 -30.34 6.58 7.00
N MET A 443 -30.72 7.37 6.00
CA MET A 443 -30.83 6.89 4.61
C MET A 443 -29.44 6.53 4.04
N TYR A 444 -28.41 7.31 4.39
CA TYR A 444 -27.02 6.94 4.10
C TYR A 444 -26.62 5.66 4.84
N LEU A 445 -26.88 5.55 6.15
CA LEU A 445 -26.50 4.37 6.93
C LEU A 445 -27.12 3.09 6.37
N LEU A 446 -28.39 3.13 5.97
CA LEU A 446 -29.05 2.02 5.27
C LEU A 446 -28.39 1.73 3.91
N SER A 447 -28.12 2.77 3.11
CA SER A 447 -27.48 2.62 1.79
C SER A 447 -26.08 1.98 1.89
N HIS A 448 -25.33 2.38 2.91
CA HIS A 448 -24.03 1.82 3.27
C HIS A 448 -24.18 0.35 3.67
N ALA A 449 -25.12 0.03 4.56
CA ALA A 449 -25.39 -1.36 4.95
C ALA A 449 -25.80 -2.23 3.76
N ILE A 450 -26.67 -1.74 2.85
CA ILE A 450 -27.05 -2.44 1.63
C ILE A 450 -25.81 -2.81 0.79
N HIS A 451 -24.87 -1.87 0.65
CA HIS A 451 -23.68 -2.10 -0.15
C HIS A 451 -22.74 -3.13 0.47
N GLU A 452 -22.36 -2.96 1.73
CA GLU A 452 -21.32 -3.76 2.40
C GLU A 452 -21.79 -5.16 2.77
N SER A 453 -23.10 -5.34 3.02
CA SER A 453 -23.66 -6.64 3.39
C SER A 453 -24.29 -7.40 2.22
N GLY A 454 -24.19 -6.87 1.00
CA GLY A 454 -24.84 -7.45 -0.17
C GLY A 454 -26.35 -7.56 0.02
N TRP A 455 -27.02 -6.43 0.28
CA TRP A 455 -28.45 -6.36 0.63
C TRP A 455 -28.80 -7.13 1.92
N GLY A 456 -27.88 -7.25 2.87
CA GLY A 456 -28.13 -7.94 4.15
C GLY A 456 -28.14 -9.46 4.03
N THR A 457 -27.50 -10.02 3.01
CA THR A 457 -27.47 -11.48 2.78
C THR A 457 -26.13 -12.12 3.13
N SER A 458 -25.09 -11.31 3.38
CA SER A 458 -23.77 -11.78 3.76
C SER A 458 -23.82 -12.62 5.06
N PRO A 459 -23.18 -13.79 5.12
CA PRO A 459 -23.04 -14.57 6.35
C PRO A 459 -22.43 -13.76 7.50
N LEU A 460 -21.47 -12.88 7.19
CA LEU A 460 -20.87 -11.98 8.19
C LEU A 460 -21.93 -11.03 8.78
N ALA A 461 -22.83 -10.51 7.95
CA ALA A 461 -23.91 -9.66 8.40
C ALA A 461 -24.96 -10.43 9.20
N ILE A 462 -25.28 -11.67 8.81
CA ILE A 462 -26.29 -12.49 9.48
C ILE A 462 -25.77 -13.02 10.82
N ASP A 463 -24.66 -13.75 10.80
CA ASP A 463 -24.17 -14.54 11.94
C ASP A 463 -23.49 -13.65 12.99
N LYS A 464 -22.73 -12.65 12.53
CA LYS A 464 -21.97 -11.73 13.40
C LYS A 464 -22.67 -10.39 13.63
N LYS A 465 -23.83 -10.17 13.01
CA LYS A 465 -24.55 -8.88 13.00
C LYS A 465 -23.70 -7.70 12.52
N ASN A 466 -22.72 -7.97 11.66
CA ASN A 466 -21.75 -7.00 11.18
C ASN A 466 -22.12 -6.51 9.77
N LEU A 467 -22.91 -5.43 9.72
CA LEU A 467 -23.50 -4.91 8.48
C LEU A 467 -22.49 -4.23 7.54
N PHE A 468 -21.35 -3.80 8.05
CA PHE A 468 -20.41 -2.91 7.36
C PHE A 468 -19.03 -3.53 7.17
N GLY A 469 -18.89 -4.84 7.37
CA GLY A 469 -17.61 -5.53 7.23
C GLY A 469 -16.53 -5.04 8.19
N ILE A 470 -16.91 -4.56 9.39
CA ILE A 470 -15.96 -3.96 10.34
C ILE A 470 -14.93 -5.02 10.77
N LYS A 471 -13.65 -4.69 10.56
CA LYS A 471 -12.47 -5.55 10.76
C LYS A 471 -12.48 -6.87 9.96
N ALA A 472 -13.23 -6.92 8.86
CA ALA A 472 -13.14 -8.05 7.93
C ALA A 472 -11.94 -7.84 6.99
N TYR A 473 -10.88 -8.63 7.17
CA TYR A 473 -9.68 -8.56 6.34
C TYR A 473 -9.74 -9.52 5.15
N ASP A 474 -9.13 -9.12 4.04
CA ASP A 474 -9.05 -9.93 2.82
C ASP A 474 -8.49 -11.34 3.11
N GLY A 475 -9.14 -12.36 2.53
CA GLY A 475 -8.76 -13.76 2.69
C GLY A 475 -9.18 -14.44 4.01
N SER A 476 -9.72 -13.68 4.97
CA SER A 476 -10.23 -14.22 6.26
C SER A 476 -11.41 -13.39 6.80
N ALA A 477 -12.21 -12.83 5.90
CA ALA A 477 -13.20 -11.81 6.23
C ALA A 477 -14.22 -12.28 7.27
N TYR A 478 -14.65 -13.54 7.20
CA TYR A 478 -15.58 -14.11 8.15
C TYR A 478 -14.92 -14.33 9.51
N GLU A 479 -13.70 -14.85 9.57
CA GLU A 479 -12.97 -15.15 10.80
C GLU A 479 -12.58 -13.86 11.54
N SER A 480 -12.01 -12.90 10.81
CA SER A 480 -11.50 -11.64 11.34
C SER A 480 -12.56 -10.62 11.71
N GLY A 481 -13.72 -10.62 11.02
CA GLY A 481 -14.77 -9.64 11.24
C GLY A 481 -15.31 -9.64 12.68
N ASP A 482 -15.55 -8.44 13.21
CA ASP A 482 -16.09 -8.27 14.56
C ASP A 482 -17.53 -8.81 14.68
N THR A 483 -17.93 -9.18 15.90
CA THR A 483 -19.29 -9.65 16.24
C THR A 483 -19.99 -8.65 17.15
N TYR A 484 -21.27 -8.39 16.88
CA TYR A 484 -22.06 -7.40 17.63
C TYR A 484 -23.29 -8.00 18.30
N LYS A 485 -23.66 -7.41 19.45
CA LYS A 485 -24.84 -7.82 20.23
C LYS A 485 -26.14 -7.67 19.44
N SER A 486 -26.28 -6.56 18.71
CA SER A 486 -27.43 -6.23 17.86
C SER A 486 -26.96 -5.50 16.60
N TYR A 487 -27.82 -5.43 15.58
CA TYR A 487 -27.57 -4.60 14.40
C TYR A 487 -27.44 -3.12 14.75
N GLU A 488 -28.27 -2.61 15.67
CA GLU A 488 -28.17 -1.24 16.17
C GLU A 488 -26.79 -0.96 16.79
N ALA A 489 -26.24 -1.90 17.56
CA ALA A 489 -24.89 -1.76 18.12
C ALA A 489 -23.82 -1.70 17.03
N CYS A 490 -23.93 -2.50 15.96
CA CYS A 490 -23.01 -2.41 14.82
C CYS A 490 -23.10 -1.04 14.11
N ILE A 491 -24.31 -0.53 13.87
CA ILE A 491 -24.55 0.79 13.26
C ILE A 491 -23.96 1.89 14.15
N GLU A 492 -24.17 1.80 15.46
CA GLU A 492 -23.61 2.74 16.42
C GLU A 492 -22.07 2.71 16.44
N VAL A 493 -21.44 1.53 16.35
CA VAL A 493 -19.98 1.40 16.28
C VAL A 493 -19.42 2.05 15.01
N LEU A 494 -20.04 1.82 13.83
CA LEU A 494 -19.64 2.52 12.60
C LEU A 494 -19.63 4.04 12.82
N VAL A 495 -20.72 4.58 13.36
CA VAL A 495 -20.85 6.03 13.53
C VAL A 495 -19.86 6.56 14.56
N LYS A 496 -19.80 5.94 15.75
CA LYS A 496 -19.00 6.46 16.87
C LYS A 496 -17.50 6.29 16.64
N GLU A 497 -17.06 5.14 16.16
CA GLU A 497 -15.63 4.79 16.10
C GLU A 497 -14.99 5.09 14.75
N TYR A 498 -15.77 5.11 13.66
CA TYR A 498 -15.22 5.34 12.31
C TYR A 498 -15.59 6.72 11.78
N LEU A 499 -16.84 7.17 11.95
CA LEU A 499 -17.28 8.46 11.40
C LEU A 499 -16.96 9.63 12.33
N LEU A 500 -17.16 9.47 13.64
CA LEU A 500 -17.13 10.58 14.60
C LEU A 500 -16.03 10.52 15.65
N ASP A 501 -15.17 9.51 15.63
CA ASP A 501 -14.08 9.37 16.60
C ASP A 501 -13.23 10.67 16.64
N PRO A 502 -12.98 11.23 17.85
CA PRO A 502 -12.31 12.50 17.99
C PRO A 502 -10.80 12.41 17.81
N THR A 503 -10.23 11.24 17.51
CA THR A 503 -8.79 11.05 17.29
C THR A 503 -8.45 10.73 15.84
N SER A 504 -9.21 9.82 15.21
CA SER A 504 -9.02 9.40 13.82
C SER A 504 -10.33 8.89 13.22
N SER A 505 -11.00 9.72 12.44
CA SER A 505 -12.30 9.41 11.84
C SER A 505 -12.43 9.98 10.43
N TYR A 506 -13.51 9.59 9.75
CA TYR A 506 -13.82 10.11 8.42
C TYR A 506 -14.39 11.54 8.43
N PHE A 507 -15.10 11.98 9.48
CA PHE A 507 -15.79 13.28 9.48
C PHE A 507 -15.11 14.39 10.28
N ILE A 508 -14.31 14.04 11.30
CA ILE A 508 -13.82 15.04 12.26
C ILE A 508 -12.34 15.36 12.03
N GLN A 509 -11.46 14.38 12.18
CA GLN A 509 -10.02 14.61 12.12
C GLN A 509 -9.19 13.35 11.90
N GLY A 510 -7.90 13.54 11.63
CA GLY A 510 -6.93 12.47 11.41
C GLY A 510 -6.76 12.12 9.93
N TRP A 511 -5.92 11.14 9.64
CA TRP A 511 -5.51 10.81 8.26
C TRP A 511 -6.65 10.30 7.36
N LYS A 512 -7.79 9.89 7.94
CA LYS A 512 -9.01 9.46 7.23
C LYS A 512 -9.93 10.62 6.86
N ALA A 513 -9.81 11.76 7.54
CA ALA A 513 -10.74 12.89 7.41
C ALA A 513 -10.49 13.64 6.09
N ASN A 514 -11.31 13.33 5.08
CA ASN A 514 -11.28 13.96 3.76
C ASN A 514 -12.62 14.61 3.41
N GLY A 515 -13.53 14.80 4.38
CA GLY A 515 -14.84 15.42 4.22
C GLY A 515 -15.99 14.50 4.61
N GLU A 516 -17.10 15.10 5.05
CA GLU A 516 -18.27 14.40 5.62
C GLU A 516 -19.28 13.94 4.56
N VAL A 517 -18.77 13.55 3.40
CA VAL A 517 -19.54 13.05 2.25
C VAL A 517 -19.03 11.68 1.83
N VAL A 518 -19.83 10.89 1.12
CA VAL A 518 -19.37 9.61 0.59
C VAL A 518 -18.25 9.82 -0.45
N GLY A 519 -18.45 10.75 -1.38
CA GLY A 519 -17.41 11.28 -2.26
C GLY A 519 -16.72 10.26 -3.19
N ASP A 520 -15.51 10.61 -3.60
CA ASP A 520 -14.68 9.87 -4.55
C ASP A 520 -13.23 9.81 -4.07
N LYS A 521 -12.28 9.64 -4.98
CA LYS A 521 -10.84 9.56 -4.65
C LYS A 521 -10.17 10.92 -4.44
N GLU A 522 -10.86 12.02 -4.71
CA GLU A 522 -10.35 13.38 -4.49
C GLU A 522 -10.89 13.97 -3.18
N LEU A 523 -12.13 13.63 -2.79
CA LEU A 523 -12.77 14.14 -1.58
C LEU A 523 -13.73 13.12 -0.96
N GLY A 524 -13.86 13.16 0.37
CA GLY A 524 -14.85 12.40 1.14
C GLY A 524 -14.32 11.06 1.66
N MET A 525 -15.24 10.24 2.16
CA MET A 525 -14.91 8.95 2.77
C MET A 525 -14.14 8.03 1.82
N ASN A 526 -14.53 8.00 0.55
CA ASN A 526 -14.02 7.05 -0.44
C ASN A 526 -12.51 7.19 -0.69
N VAL A 527 -11.89 8.33 -0.39
CA VAL A 527 -10.43 8.50 -0.42
C VAL A 527 -9.74 7.41 0.40
N ARG A 528 -10.25 7.13 1.60
CA ARG A 528 -9.63 6.23 2.59
C ARG A 528 -10.52 5.05 3.04
N TYR A 529 -11.75 4.94 2.54
CA TYR A 529 -12.68 3.89 2.94
C TYR A 529 -12.48 2.60 2.14
N ALA A 530 -12.52 2.67 0.81
CA ALA A 530 -12.43 1.51 -0.07
C ALA A 530 -11.34 1.67 -1.13
N ALA A 531 -10.80 0.58 -1.68
CA ALA A 531 -9.96 0.66 -2.89
C ALA A 531 -10.79 0.86 -4.16
N ASP A 532 -12.08 0.53 -4.14
CA ASP A 532 -13.00 0.76 -5.25
C ASP A 532 -13.22 2.27 -5.42
N PRO A 533 -12.76 2.89 -6.52
CA PRO A 533 -12.90 4.33 -6.71
C PRO A 533 -14.36 4.79 -6.82
N TYR A 534 -15.29 3.88 -7.07
CA TYR A 534 -16.70 4.19 -7.27
C TYR A 534 -17.59 3.81 -6.07
N TRP A 535 -16.99 3.41 -4.94
CA TRP A 535 -17.73 3.06 -3.71
C TRP A 535 -18.73 4.14 -3.31
N GLY A 536 -18.29 5.40 -3.20
CA GLY A 536 -19.17 6.50 -2.78
C GLY A 536 -20.31 6.77 -3.77
N GLN A 537 -20.02 6.66 -5.07
CA GLN A 537 -21.03 6.78 -6.13
C GLN A 537 -22.08 5.66 -6.05
N LYS A 538 -21.67 4.43 -5.68
CA LYS A 538 -22.58 3.30 -5.47
C LYS A 538 -23.48 3.52 -4.24
N ILE A 539 -22.93 4.00 -3.13
CA ILE A 539 -23.72 4.38 -1.94
C ILE A 539 -24.73 5.46 -2.30
N ALA A 540 -24.28 6.54 -2.94
CA ALA A 540 -25.15 7.62 -3.39
C ALA A 540 -26.21 7.15 -4.41
N GLY A 541 -25.92 6.13 -5.20
CA GLY A 541 -26.87 5.45 -6.08
C GLY A 541 -27.98 4.74 -5.30
N TYR A 542 -27.67 4.08 -4.19
CA TYR A 542 -28.69 3.52 -3.30
C TYR A 542 -29.52 4.60 -2.62
N MET A 543 -28.90 5.69 -2.15
CA MET A 543 -29.62 6.84 -1.58
C MET A 543 -30.60 7.43 -2.59
N TYR A 544 -30.17 7.56 -3.86
CA TYR A 544 -31.04 8.02 -4.94
C TYR A 544 -32.22 7.07 -5.19
N ARG A 545 -32.00 5.75 -5.14
CA ARG A 545 -33.06 4.75 -5.31
C ARG A 545 -34.09 4.82 -4.19
N ILE A 546 -33.62 4.96 -2.94
CA ILE A 546 -34.50 5.14 -1.77
C ILE A 546 -35.35 6.40 -1.97
N ASP A 547 -34.71 7.53 -2.25
CA ASP A 547 -35.39 8.81 -2.42
C ASP A 547 -36.40 8.77 -3.58
N LYS A 548 -36.00 8.23 -4.74
CA LYS A 548 -36.89 8.07 -5.90
C LYS A 548 -38.12 7.21 -5.59
N TYR A 549 -37.96 6.13 -4.82
CA TYR A 549 -39.07 5.28 -4.40
C TYR A 549 -39.99 6.01 -3.40
N LEU A 550 -39.42 6.80 -2.49
CA LEU A 550 -40.12 7.47 -1.39
C LEU A 550 -40.57 8.92 -1.70
N LYS A 551 -40.90 9.21 -2.96
CA LYS A 551 -41.46 10.50 -3.45
C LYS A 551 -40.45 11.61 -3.79
N GLY A 552 -39.14 11.39 -3.64
CA GLY A 552 -38.10 12.31 -4.12
C GLY A 552 -37.93 13.59 -3.31
N ASN A 553 -38.19 13.55 -2.00
CA ASN A 553 -38.20 14.73 -1.13
C ASN A 553 -36.83 15.12 -0.55
N GLU A 554 -35.82 14.23 -0.61
CA GLU A 554 -34.48 14.50 -0.08
C GLU A 554 -33.53 15.07 -1.14
N ARG A 555 -33.62 14.61 -2.38
CA ARG A 555 -32.77 15.12 -3.46
C ARG A 555 -33.09 16.59 -3.73
N ASN A 556 -32.05 17.42 -3.78
CA ASN A 556 -32.15 18.88 -3.98
C ASN A 556 -32.93 19.62 -2.87
N LYS A 557 -33.16 19.01 -1.71
CA LYS A 557 -33.74 19.68 -0.53
C LYS A 557 -32.94 20.91 -0.11
N TYR A 558 -31.62 20.82 -0.26
CA TYR A 558 -30.69 21.92 -0.06
C TYR A 558 -29.92 22.21 -1.35
N GLY A 559 -29.57 23.49 -1.56
CA GLY A 559 -28.46 23.82 -2.45
C GLY A 559 -27.14 23.33 -1.84
N ILE A 560 -26.14 23.05 -2.67
CA ILE A 560 -24.80 22.65 -2.21
C ILE A 560 -23.79 23.62 -2.81
N SER A 561 -22.96 24.21 -1.96
CA SER A 561 -21.80 25.00 -2.37
C SER A 561 -20.53 24.35 -1.85
N VAL A 562 -19.41 24.54 -2.54
CA VAL A 562 -18.10 24.03 -2.12
C VAL A 562 -17.15 25.18 -1.78
N THR A 563 -16.23 24.94 -0.86
CA THR A 563 -15.10 25.84 -0.60
C THR A 563 -14.17 25.91 -1.81
N LEU A 564 -13.60 27.09 -2.06
CA LEU A 564 -12.59 27.33 -3.10
C LEU A 564 -11.17 27.47 -2.53
N THR A 565 -11.03 27.33 -1.23
CA THR A 565 -9.74 27.40 -0.53
C THR A 565 -9.84 26.65 0.80
N ASP A 566 -8.68 26.34 1.39
CA ASP A 566 -8.56 25.72 2.70
C ASP A 566 -8.90 26.72 3.83
N GLY A 567 -9.29 26.19 5.00
CA GLY A 567 -9.43 26.97 6.23
C GLY A 567 -10.61 27.94 6.29
N VAL A 568 -11.61 27.83 5.41
CA VAL A 568 -12.77 28.73 5.35
C VAL A 568 -13.51 28.77 6.70
N ASN A 569 -13.66 29.96 7.27
CA ASN A 569 -14.27 30.15 8.58
C ASN A 569 -15.80 30.04 8.54
N VAL A 570 -16.36 29.28 9.48
CA VAL A 570 -17.80 29.25 9.76
C VAL A 570 -18.06 30.05 11.04
N ARG A 571 -19.09 30.90 10.99
CA ARG A 571 -19.42 31.88 12.05
C ARG A 571 -20.87 31.76 12.50
N ASN A 572 -21.18 32.36 13.65
CA ASN A 572 -22.53 32.36 14.23
C ASN A 572 -23.48 33.44 13.68
N ASP A 573 -22.97 34.41 12.90
CA ASP A 573 -23.78 35.41 12.17
C ASP A 573 -23.11 35.74 10.82
N ALA A 574 -23.86 36.38 9.91
CA ALA A 574 -23.43 36.81 8.58
C ALA A 574 -22.56 38.08 8.62
N SER A 575 -21.47 38.05 9.39
CA SER A 575 -20.44 39.10 9.44
C SER A 575 -19.06 38.54 9.72
N ALA A 576 -18.03 39.15 9.14
CA ALA A 576 -16.62 38.82 9.37
C ALA A 576 -16.19 39.08 10.82
N SER A 577 -16.88 39.98 11.52
CA SER A 577 -16.67 40.28 12.94
C SER A 577 -17.35 39.29 13.89
N ALA A 578 -18.30 38.49 13.40
CA ALA A 578 -19.04 37.51 14.21
C ALA A 578 -18.12 36.41 14.75
N SER A 579 -18.50 35.78 15.85
CA SER A 579 -17.69 34.73 16.49
C SER A 579 -17.46 33.56 15.53
N LYS A 580 -16.20 33.17 15.38
CA LYS A 580 -15.81 31.95 14.66
C LYS A 580 -16.26 30.74 15.47
N LEU A 581 -16.99 29.83 14.83
CA LEU A 581 -17.39 28.55 15.40
C LEU A 581 -16.35 27.47 15.08
N TYR A 582 -15.97 27.34 13.80
CA TYR A 582 -14.94 26.41 13.34
C TYR A 582 -14.37 26.86 11.98
N SER A 583 -13.39 26.12 11.46
CA SER A 583 -12.90 26.24 10.08
C SER A 583 -13.16 24.96 9.30
N ILE A 584 -13.54 25.09 8.05
CA ILE A 584 -13.58 24.00 7.07
C ILE A 584 -12.15 23.84 6.54
N PRO A 585 -11.48 22.69 6.76
CA PRO A 585 -10.05 22.58 6.53
C PRO A 585 -9.66 22.46 5.06
N LEU A 586 -10.52 21.86 4.21
CA LEU A 586 -10.18 21.49 2.84
C LEU A 586 -10.94 22.31 1.80
N GLU A 587 -10.26 22.70 0.72
CA GLU A 587 -10.84 23.10 -0.55
C GLU A 587 -11.77 22.00 -1.10
N GLY A 588 -12.82 22.41 -1.83
CA GLY A 588 -13.79 21.49 -2.42
C GLY A 588 -14.83 20.94 -1.44
N THR A 589 -14.71 21.23 -0.13
CA THR A 589 -15.62 20.71 0.90
C THR A 589 -17.04 21.25 0.69
N PRO A 590 -18.05 20.38 0.51
CA PRO A 590 -19.43 20.80 0.32
C PRO A 590 -20.09 21.25 1.63
N VAL A 591 -20.95 22.25 1.52
CA VAL A 591 -21.85 22.71 2.59
C VAL A 591 -23.28 22.75 2.07
N LEU A 592 -24.24 22.45 2.94
CA LEU A 592 -25.67 22.51 2.61
C LEU A 592 -26.19 23.92 2.86
N VAL A 593 -26.65 24.58 1.80
CA VAL A 593 -27.14 25.96 1.84
C VAL A 593 -28.62 25.99 2.21
N LEU A 594 -28.93 26.76 3.26
CA LEU A 594 -30.28 27.08 3.67
C LEU A 594 -30.77 28.36 2.97
N ASN A 595 -29.98 29.43 3.06
CA ASN A 595 -30.35 30.75 2.53
C ASN A 595 -29.10 31.52 2.07
N LYS A 596 -29.28 32.43 1.11
CA LYS A 596 -28.29 33.49 0.81
C LYS A 596 -28.65 34.75 1.62
N VAL A 597 -27.66 35.33 2.29
CA VAL A 597 -27.83 36.47 3.19
C VAL A 597 -26.87 37.57 2.75
N THR A 598 -27.40 38.74 2.41
CA THR A 598 -26.57 39.93 2.19
C THR A 598 -26.12 40.47 3.55
N SER A 599 -24.81 40.68 3.71
CA SER A 599 -24.24 41.21 4.95
C SER A 599 -24.88 42.55 5.34
N LYS A 600 -25.07 42.77 6.65
CA LYS A 600 -25.52 44.07 7.21
C LYS A 600 -24.46 45.17 7.10
N THR A 601 -23.21 44.83 6.75
CA THR A 601 -22.04 45.71 6.82
C THR A 601 -21.31 45.87 5.47
N ASN A 602 -22.00 45.68 4.34
CA ASN A 602 -21.43 45.74 2.97
C ASN A 602 -20.26 44.77 2.70
N GLU A 603 -20.10 43.74 3.53
CA GLU A 603 -18.98 42.78 3.41
C GLU A 603 -19.12 41.80 2.24
N GLY A 604 -20.31 41.72 1.62
CA GLY A 604 -20.62 40.79 0.53
C GLY A 604 -21.76 39.83 0.88
N THR A 605 -21.78 38.70 0.16
CA THR A 605 -22.79 37.65 0.31
C THR A 605 -22.31 36.57 1.25
N TRP A 606 -23.17 36.19 2.19
CA TRP A 606 -23.00 35.07 3.11
C TRP A 606 -24.01 33.97 2.79
N LEU A 607 -23.65 32.72 3.10
CA LEU A 607 -24.56 31.58 3.05
C LEU A 607 -24.90 31.20 4.48
N GLN A 608 -26.18 31.15 4.81
CA GLN A 608 -26.63 30.39 5.97
C GLN A 608 -26.57 28.91 5.57
N ILE A 609 -25.85 28.11 6.33
CA ILE A 609 -25.65 26.69 6.06
C ILE A 609 -26.24 25.83 7.17
N VAL A 610 -26.52 24.56 6.86
CA VAL A 610 -26.95 23.58 7.86
C VAL A 610 -25.86 23.42 8.92
N PRO A 611 -26.17 23.59 10.22
CA PRO A 611 -25.22 23.39 11.30
C PRO A 611 -24.57 22.01 11.31
N LYS A 612 -23.23 21.98 11.42
CA LYS A 612 -22.45 20.74 11.64
C LYS A 612 -22.54 20.33 13.12
N ASN A 613 -23.67 19.77 13.50
CA ASN A 613 -23.94 19.32 14.87
C ASN A 613 -23.52 17.86 15.02
N LEU A 614 -22.21 17.64 15.16
CA LEU A 614 -21.56 16.34 15.35
C LEU A 614 -20.75 16.35 16.65
N ASN A 615 -20.52 15.17 17.23
CA ASN A 615 -19.63 14.98 18.40
C ASN A 615 -19.94 15.93 19.57
N GLY A 616 -21.23 16.07 19.92
CA GLY A 616 -21.70 16.94 21.00
C GLY A 616 -21.82 18.42 20.65
N ALA A 617 -21.39 18.85 19.45
CA ALA A 617 -21.63 20.21 18.97
C ALA A 617 -23.13 20.46 18.74
N ASN A 618 -23.59 21.65 19.13
CA ASN A 618 -24.98 22.07 18.98
C ASN A 618 -25.04 23.56 18.58
N TYR A 619 -24.69 23.86 17.34
CA TYR A 619 -24.81 25.20 16.78
C TYR A 619 -26.26 25.46 16.35
N GLU A 620 -26.81 26.59 16.76
CA GLU A 620 -28.16 27.01 16.38
C GLU A 620 -28.21 27.51 14.92
N LYS A 621 -27.24 28.37 14.55
CA LYS A 621 -27.09 28.93 13.21
C LYS A 621 -25.62 29.00 12.83
N THR A 622 -25.35 28.76 11.55
CA THR A 622 -24.01 28.76 10.99
C THR A 622 -24.00 29.50 9.66
N PHE A 623 -22.99 30.33 9.47
CA PHE A 623 -22.81 31.14 8.27
C PHE A 623 -21.40 30.99 7.72
N VAL A 624 -21.29 30.96 6.40
CA VAL A 624 -20.01 31.00 5.69
C VAL A 624 -20.01 32.14 4.69
N TYR A 625 -18.89 32.84 4.59
CA TYR A 625 -18.74 33.89 3.59
C TYR A 625 -18.67 33.28 2.19
N SER A 626 -19.39 33.85 1.23
CA SER A 626 -19.45 33.35 -0.15
C SER A 626 -18.60 34.18 -1.11
N HIS A 627 -19.04 35.40 -1.42
CA HIS A 627 -18.39 36.24 -2.42
C HIS A 627 -18.76 37.72 -2.31
N GLY A 628 -17.98 38.59 -2.98
CA GLY A 628 -18.19 40.04 -3.06
C GLY A 628 -17.21 40.82 -2.19
N GLY A 629 -17.56 42.08 -1.88
CA GLY A 629 -16.86 42.90 -0.87
C GLY A 629 -15.32 42.89 -0.95
N PRO A 630 -14.62 43.04 0.18
CA PRO A 630 -13.15 43.06 0.23
C PRO A 630 -12.51 41.66 0.29
N TYR A 631 -13.30 40.58 0.42
CA TYR A 631 -12.79 39.23 0.69
C TYR A 631 -12.80 38.28 -0.52
N GLY A 632 -13.15 38.79 -1.72
CA GLY A 632 -13.16 37.98 -2.94
C GLY A 632 -14.26 36.92 -2.94
N THR A 633 -13.97 35.74 -3.47
CA THR A 633 -14.88 34.58 -3.59
C THR A 633 -14.28 33.38 -2.88
N LEU A 634 -14.97 32.83 -1.88
CA LEU A 634 -14.55 31.65 -1.12
C LEU A 634 -15.43 30.43 -1.37
N MET A 635 -16.62 30.60 -1.95
CA MET A 635 -17.57 29.51 -2.18
C MET A 635 -18.08 29.50 -3.62
N ARG A 636 -18.43 28.32 -4.12
CA ARG A 636 -19.06 28.11 -5.43
C ARG A 636 -20.24 27.15 -5.33
N ASP A 637 -21.40 27.55 -5.87
CA ASP A 637 -22.58 26.68 -5.96
C ASP A 637 -22.32 25.53 -6.96
N LEU A 638 -22.68 24.30 -6.60
CA LEU A 638 -22.58 23.14 -7.48
C LEU A 638 -23.82 23.01 -8.38
N PRO A 639 -23.65 22.74 -9.69
CA PRO A 639 -24.77 22.33 -10.53
C PRO A 639 -25.17 20.90 -10.16
N LEU A 640 -26.33 20.73 -9.51
CA LEU A 640 -26.81 19.42 -9.07
C LEU A 640 -27.67 18.76 -10.14
N ALA A 641 -27.56 17.43 -10.26
CA ALA A 641 -28.39 16.63 -11.15
C ALA A 641 -29.85 16.63 -10.68
N LYS A 642 -30.64 17.57 -11.22
CA LYS A 642 -32.01 17.82 -10.78
C LYS A 642 -33.00 16.71 -11.14
#